data_AF-A0A6G3TC12-F1
#
_entry.id   AF-A0A6G3TC12-F1
#
_cell.length_a   1.000
_cell.length_b   1.000
_cell.length_c   1.000
_cell.angle_alpha   90.00
_cell.angle_beta   90.00
_cell.angle_gamma   90.00
#
_symmetry.space_group_name_H-M   'P 1'
#
loop_
_entity.id
_entity.type
_entity.pdbx_description
1 polymer ?
#
loop_
_entity_poly.entity_id
_entity_poly.type
_entity_poly.pdbx_seq_one_letter_code
_entity_poly.pdbx_strand_id
1 'polypeptide(L)'
;MNATTARNKLYALVKLVEEEGRATLITKHKVRALLAPLDRFPAARKTDAFPAHVLSAAQRDFGDLVTLAAQGQPQVLLRNTTPVAVLLPASSSSDAPSPDSAAPPGAATAGGAVNSQGSTPRRLATLGDAIGSVLTGGPAGGPTFGLPGLDTATGGLQRGKLTLVAARPSVGGSLLGLAAARKTALVDHGMVLYAASGPNRDDIFRRLISAETGGEYARLKQGRLTEHEQNVAHQLVQAGDLLMIDDGSDLTAEDIRETAPHMEGLALVVVDRLQAAHSARLPLSGDRLPDASQVLATLARALHVPVLAIVDSDDPALLGLLDADVTLTLAPTEDPAKVQVTVAERDFGTLGSAYLQPDLIHARFLDAGAASLGRTDSPAGPGLWVSAGGTEALELAEAALPYTSGGHQGIPAALTHELAAWRTAVAGGDQEALTEILPSLLQAAAAVAAMPDTPEGHRLATALRPYGTPVSAGTAASASQATAAGAPVQAQGDSGQAQPDAAEEEEYGEDGLKPGDEEDEPEDHVFPALKILKDSVGRSKMHPIKVIRKEERDSGPWPLISEHMDGEPRWAHPDVTVTRVPHIRANGKRVRRDKIDVPDSFGEGVLCLIDRNGSFPSACSAVPLAPNKLLHTGPLDAYDKAGAGIYLIDIPEWTRTDMPHPLGRIIDRPDEDGRVWVTTPHIKQLVKLARDNHLGAMPTIHDSWTGKANESLFKPFYQATREARTELVQVGGDPYKAYKTRLSIALRLLWPKRPAQKSPFWRPDWRMSMVAEASVRHWTVAFQAVQERHKLVALRNVDQAIFWTPPGTPPSTYRIGTGFGEVKRKFVQAGETILEGDD
;
A
#
# COMPACT_ATOMS: atom_id res chain seq x y z
N MET A 1 25.68 3.31 38.19
CA MET A 1 26.93 2.73 38.73
C MET A 1 28.00 3.82 38.71
N ASN A 2 28.85 3.92 39.73
CA ASN A 2 29.96 4.89 39.72
C ASN A 2 30.98 4.54 38.62
N ALA A 3 31.48 5.54 37.89
CA ALA A 3 32.46 5.39 36.82
C ALA A 3 33.72 4.61 37.23
N THR A 4 34.22 4.76 38.46
CA THR A 4 35.37 3.98 38.96
C THR A 4 35.07 2.49 39.06
N THR A 5 33.85 2.13 39.49
CA THR A 5 33.38 0.74 39.53
C THR A 5 33.13 0.19 38.13
N ALA A 6 32.55 1.01 37.24
CA ALA A 6 32.27 0.64 35.87
C ALA A 6 33.55 0.41 35.05
N ARG A 7 34.57 1.26 35.20
CA ARG A 7 35.91 1.10 34.63
C ARG A 7 36.52 -0.26 34.98
N ASN A 8 36.50 -0.61 36.26
CA ASN A 8 37.06 -1.87 36.74
C ASN A 8 36.22 -3.10 36.32
N LYS A 9 35.00 -2.91 35.78
CA LYS A 9 34.11 -3.97 35.27
C LYS A 9 33.80 -3.83 33.77
N LEU A 10 34.54 -3.01 33.02
CA LEU A 10 34.14 -2.57 31.67
C LEU A 10 33.82 -3.73 30.71
N TYR A 11 34.72 -4.72 30.62
CA TYR A 11 34.53 -5.90 29.78
C TYR A 11 33.27 -6.72 30.14
N ALA A 12 32.94 -6.84 31.43
CA ALA A 12 31.72 -7.52 31.87
C ALA A 12 30.45 -6.70 31.59
N LEU A 13 30.50 -5.37 31.75
CA LEU A 13 29.38 -4.49 31.40
C LEU A 13 29.11 -4.47 29.89
N VAL A 14 30.16 -4.43 29.08
CA VAL A 14 30.07 -4.49 27.62
C VAL A 14 29.55 -5.87 27.17
N LYS A 15 29.97 -6.97 27.80
CA LYS A 15 29.38 -8.31 27.56
C LYS A 15 27.88 -8.36 27.87
N LEU A 16 27.44 -7.83 29.00
CA LEU A 16 26.00 -7.74 29.36
C LEU A 16 25.21 -6.83 28.41
N VAL A 17 25.86 -5.83 27.83
CA VAL A 17 25.26 -4.95 26.81
C VAL A 17 25.13 -5.68 25.47
N GLU A 18 26.11 -6.50 25.06
CA GLU A 18 26.06 -7.31 23.85
C GLU A 18 25.09 -8.51 23.96
N GLU A 19 25.06 -9.22 25.11
CA GLU A 19 24.30 -10.46 25.29
C GLU A 19 22.89 -10.28 25.89
N GLU A 20 22.69 -9.33 26.81
CA GLU A 20 21.38 -9.06 27.44
C GLU A 20 20.71 -7.77 26.91
N GLY A 21 21.34 -7.04 25.97
CA GLY A 21 20.88 -5.72 25.53
C GLY A 21 20.86 -4.65 26.64
N ARG A 22 21.53 -4.92 27.77
CA ARG A 22 21.23 -4.29 29.06
C ARG A 22 22.01 -3.00 29.30
N ALA A 23 21.43 -1.89 28.83
CA ALA A 23 22.00 -0.56 29.04
C ALA A 23 22.24 -0.24 30.53
N THR A 24 23.43 0.27 30.85
CA THR A 24 23.89 0.55 32.22
C THR A 24 24.18 2.05 32.39
N LEU A 25 23.48 2.69 33.33
CA LEU A 25 23.73 4.10 33.66
C LEU A 25 25.01 4.26 34.49
N ILE A 26 25.91 5.13 34.06
CA ILE A 26 27.22 5.39 34.66
C ILE A 26 27.29 6.85 35.16
N THR A 27 27.85 7.05 36.36
CA THR A 27 27.90 8.37 37.02
C THR A 27 29.31 8.74 37.47
N LYS A 28 29.75 9.97 37.14
CA LYS A 28 31.03 10.57 37.54
C LYS A 28 30.76 11.95 38.14
N HIS A 29 30.86 12.07 39.46
CA HIS A 29 30.39 13.25 40.21
C HIS A 29 28.94 13.61 39.84
N LYS A 30 28.66 14.83 39.36
CA LYS A 30 27.33 15.27 38.90
C LYS A 30 26.96 14.78 37.48
N VAL A 31 27.90 14.17 36.76
CA VAL A 31 27.78 13.87 35.31
C VAL A 31 27.29 12.43 35.10
N ARG A 32 26.39 12.23 34.12
CA ARG A 32 25.72 10.94 33.85
C ARG A 32 25.86 10.57 32.36
N ALA A 33 26.28 9.34 32.07
CA ALA A 33 26.32 8.77 30.73
C ALA A 33 25.71 7.36 30.73
N LEU A 34 25.07 6.96 29.63
CA LEU A 34 24.49 5.63 29.47
C LEU A 34 25.41 4.76 28.61
N LEU A 35 25.90 3.65 29.14
CA LEU A 35 26.50 2.59 28.33
C LEU A 35 25.37 1.77 27.72
N ALA A 36 25.24 1.79 26.40
CA ALA A 36 24.10 1.21 25.67
C ALA A 36 24.55 0.26 24.54
N PRO A 37 23.70 -0.70 24.15
CA PRO A 37 23.93 -1.52 22.95
C PRO A 37 23.81 -0.66 21.69
N LEU A 38 24.55 -1.05 20.65
CA LEU A 38 24.56 -0.34 19.37
C LEU A 38 23.19 -0.31 18.69
N ASP A 39 22.29 -1.21 19.05
CA ASP A 39 20.93 -1.27 18.51
C ASP A 39 20.09 -0.05 18.94
N ARG A 40 20.42 0.57 20.07
CA ARG A 40 19.82 1.84 20.52
C ARG A 40 20.46 3.08 19.89
N PHE A 41 21.55 2.91 19.14
CA PHE A 41 22.19 4.00 18.42
C PHE A 41 22.93 3.46 17.17
N PRO A 42 22.21 2.98 16.13
CA PRO A 42 22.80 2.23 15.02
C PRO A 42 23.87 2.99 14.24
N ALA A 43 23.87 4.32 14.33
CA ALA A 43 24.90 5.19 13.76
C ALA A 43 26.32 4.87 14.28
N ALA A 44 26.47 4.44 15.55
CA ALA A 44 27.76 4.00 16.13
C ALA A 44 28.30 2.68 15.56
N ARG A 45 27.54 1.97 14.70
CA ARG A 45 28.07 0.83 13.94
C ARG A 45 29.04 1.27 12.81
N LYS A 46 29.07 2.56 12.46
CA LYS A 46 30.06 3.17 11.57
C LYS A 46 31.22 3.73 12.41
N THR A 47 32.39 3.10 12.35
CA THR A 47 33.59 3.50 13.13
C THR A 47 34.03 4.94 12.90
N ASP A 48 33.73 5.48 11.72
CA ASP A 48 34.29 6.75 11.25
C ASP A 48 33.34 7.93 11.55
N ALA A 49 32.16 7.67 12.12
CA ALA A 49 31.13 8.67 12.40
C ALA A 49 31.22 9.28 13.80
N PHE A 50 31.91 8.62 14.75
CA PHE A 50 32.01 9.03 16.15
C PHE A 50 33.38 8.63 16.74
N PRO A 51 33.90 9.34 17.76
CA PRO A 51 35.12 8.95 18.45
C PRO A 51 35.07 7.51 18.97
N ALA A 52 35.96 6.66 18.45
CA ALA A 52 35.95 5.22 18.68
C ALA A 52 37.22 4.73 19.38
N HIS A 53 37.04 3.96 20.46
CA HIS A 53 38.10 3.60 21.40
C HIS A 53 38.14 2.09 21.64
N VAL A 54 39.30 1.46 21.40
CA VAL A 54 39.52 0.04 21.75
C VAL A 54 39.37 -0.14 23.26
N LEU A 55 38.70 -1.21 23.72
CA LEU A 55 38.37 -1.43 25.14
C LEU A 55 39.56 -1.27 26.12
N SER A 56 40.79 -1.60 25.70
CA SER A 56 42.03 -1.44 26.50
C SER A 56 42.58 0.00 26.57
N ALA A 57 42.21 0.86 25.62
CA ALA A 57 42.36 2.31 25.75
C ALA A 57 41.20 2.89 26.56
N ALA A 58 39.96 2.56 26.17
CA ALA A 58 38.76 3.03 26.83
C ALA A 58 38.71 2.70 28.33
N GLN A 59 39.31 1.59 28.79
CA GLN A 59 39.39 1.27 30.21
C GLN A 59 40.36 2.16 31.00
N ARG A 60 41.40 2.72 30.37
CA ARG A 60 42.32 3.65 31.06
C ARG A 60 41.64 4.99 31.27
N ASP A 61 41.10 5.54 30.19
CA ASP A 61 40.58 6.91 30.10
C ASP A 61 39.05 6.98 30.33
N PHE A 62 38.46 5.89 30.83
CA PHE A 62 37.01 5.67 30.91
C PHE A 62 36.23 6.78 31.61
N GLY A 63 36.85 7.40 32.63
CA GLY A 63 36.24 8.50 33.35
C GLY A 63 35.99 9.70 32.43
N ASP A 64 36.89 9.98 31.50
CA ASP A 64 36.82 11.17 30.66
C ASP A 64 35.96 10.91 29.40
N LEU A 65 35.95 9.68 28.90
CA LEU A 65 34.94 9.22 27.93
C LEU A 65 33.50 9.36 28.48
N VAL A 66 33.28 9.05 29.76
CA VAL A 66 31.99 9.29 30.45
C VAL A 66 31.66 10.78 30.58
N THR A 67 32.66 11.67 30.66
CA THR A 67 32.43 13.12 30.63
C THR A 67 32.07 13.60 29.22
N LEU A 68 32.79 13.18 28.18
CA LEU A 68 32.52 13.55 26.79
C LEU A 68 31.15 13.05 26.30
N ALA A 69 30.80 11.80 26.61
CA ALA A 69 29.49 11.23 26.30
C ALA A 69 28.35 12.06 26.91
N ALA A 70 28.49 12.48 28.16
CA ALA A 70 27.51 13.33 28.86
C ALA A 70 27.49 14.79 28.38
N GLN A 71 28.52 15.25 27.67
CA GLN A 71 28.57 16.54 26.97
C GLN A 71 27.99 16.45 25.55
N GLY A 72 27.32 15.35 25.19
CA GLY A 72 26.67 15.16 23.89
C GLY A 72 27.58 14.60 22.80
N GLN A 73 28.76 14.06 23.14
CA GLN A 73 29.67 13.43 22.17
C GLN A 73 29.71 11.90 22.36
N PRO A 74 28.91 11.10 21.63
CA PRO A 74 28.91 9.64 21.75
C PRO A 74 30.32 9.04 21.62
N GLN A 75 30.70 8.16 22.55
CA GLN A 75 32.00 7.48 22.52
C GLN A 75 31.77 5.99 22.23
N VAL A 76 32.27 5.51 21.09
CA VAL A 76 32.09 4.12 20.64
C VAL A 76 33.18 3.25 21.26
N LEU A 77 32.80 2.07 21.76
CA LEU A 77 33.72 1.09 22.32
C LEU A 77 33.96 -0.03 21.31
N LEU A 78 35.24 -0.29 20.99
CA LEU A 78 35.65 -1.30 20.02
C LEU A 78 36.28 -2.52 20.70
N ARG A 79 35.81 -3.72 20.32
CA ARG A 79 36.50 -4.99 20.56
C ARG A 79 37.41 -5.23 19.37
N ASN A 80 38.71 -4.97 19.52
CA ASN A 80 39.67 -4.84 18.42
C ASN A 80 39.21 -3.75 17.42
N THR A 81 38.71 -4.12 16.25
CA THR A 81 38.18 -3.21 15.22
C THR A 81 36.64 -3.17 15.18
N THR A 82 35.95 -4.04 15.91
CA THR A 82 34.49 -4.19 15.84
C THR A 82 33.81 -3.33 16.92
N PRO A 83 32.89 -2.40 16.57
CA PRO A 83 32.02 -1.76 17.55
C PRO A 83 31.24 -2.79 18.35
N VAL A 84 31.15 -2.60 19.68
CA VAL A 84 30.40 -3.50 20.58
C VAL A 84 29.42 -2.77 21.51
N ALA A 85 29.73 -1.54 21.92
CA ALA A 85 28.85 -0.72 22.76
C ALA A 85 29.13 0.76 22.53
N VAL A 86 28.27 1.63 23.04
CA VAL A 86 28.44 3.10 22.96
C VAL A 86 28.12 3.75 24.31
N LEU A 87 28.88 4.78 24.68
CA LEU A 87 28.54 5.72 25.75
C LEU A 87 27.76 6.89 25.16
N LEU A 88 26.54 7.10 25.64
CA LEU A 88 25.61 8.16 25.24
C LEU A 88 25.39 9.15 26.39
N PRO A 89 24.93 10.39 26.13
CA PRO A 89 24.44 11.28 27.19
C PRO A 89 23.26 10.62 27.94
N ALA A 90 23.11 10.95 29.23
CA ALA A 90 21.98 10.47 30.03
C ALA A 90 21.31 11.64 30.75
N SER A 91 20.12 12.01 30.27
CA SER A 91 19.37 13.21 30.66
C SER A 91 19.16 13.32 32.17
N SER A 92 19.34 14.53 32.71
CA SER A 92 19.01 14.88 34.08
C SER A 92 17.53 15.26 34.19
N SER A 93 16.68 14.27 34.43
CA SER A 93 15.25 14.47 34.65
C SER A 93 14.98 15.19 35.98
N SER A 94 14.18 16.26 35.91
CA SER A 94 13.60 17.04 37.02
C SER A 94 14.57 17.92 37.82
N ASP A 95 14.50 19.23 37.55
CA ASP A 95 14.06 20.15 38.60
C ASP A 95 12.52 20.09 38.66
N ALA A 96 11.95 20.14 39.86
CA ALA A 96 10.53 20.35 40.11
C ALA A 96 10.40 21.09 41.45
N PRO A 97 9.49 22.07 41.58
CA PRO A 97 9.40 22.88 42.80
C PRO A 97 8.91 22.05 43.99
N SER A 98 9.46 22.37 45.17
CA SER A 98 9.11 21.71 46.43
C SER A 98 7.62 21.88 46.78
N PRO A 99 6.93 20.82 47.27
CA PRO A 99 5.63 20.97 47.90
C PRO A 99 5.80 21.50 49.34
N ASP A 100 4.89 22.36 49.79
CA ASP A 100 4.85 22.83 51.18
C ASP A 100 3.46 22.63 51.82
N SER A 101 3.48 21.96 52.98
CA SER A 101 2.45 21.84 54.03
C SER A 101 1.03 21.23 53.77
N ALA A 102 0.51 20.60 54.85
CA ALA A 102 -0.91 20.35 55.19
C ALA A 102 -1.75 19.20 54.54
N ALA A 103 -1.46 17.94 54.92
CA ALA A 103 -2.27 17.04 55.80
C ALA A 103 -3.85 17.04 55.80
N PRO A 104 -4.54 15.96 56.29
CA PRO A 104 -4.28 14.50 56.28
C PRO A 104 -5.56 13.65 55.89
N PRO A 105 -5.94 12.45 56.43
CA PRO A 105 -5.91 11.23 55.60
C PRO A 105 -7.15 10.29 55.60
N GLY A 106 -7.18 9.34 54.64
CA GLY A 106 -8.07 8.16 54.61
C GLY A 106 -8.48 7.77 53.17
N ALA A 107 -8.63 6.50 52.77
CA ALA A 107 -8.42 5.22 53.46
C ALA A 107 -8.00 4.10 52.44
N ALA A 108 -8.00 2.83 52.87
CA ALA A 108 -7.61 1.64 52.09
C ALA A 108 -8.59 1.29 50.93
N THR A 109 -8.38 0.31 50.02
CA THR A 109 -7.61 -0.95 50.11
C THR A 109 -7.28 -1.57 48.73
N ALA A 110 -6.23 -2.39 48.69
CA ALA A 110 -6.00 -3.59 47.86
C ALA A 110 -6.52 -3.71 46.40
N GLY A 111 -5.59 -4.01 45.48
CA GLY A 111 -5.86 -4.58 44.16
C GLY A 111 -4.56 -4.89 43.41
N GLY A 112 -4.24 -6.17 43.19
CA GLY A 112 -2.99 -6.58 42.53
C GLY A 112 -3.10 -6.51 40.99
N ALA A 113 -2.05 -6.01 40.33
CA ALA A 113 -1.98 -5.93 38.87
C ALA A 113 -0.82 -6.79 38.31
N VAL A 114 -1.12 -7.60 37.30
CA VAL A 114 -0.12 -8.31 36.49
C VAL A 114 0.50 -7.34 35.48
N ASN A 115 1.82 -7.41 35.29
CA ASN A 115 2.54 -6.55 34.35
C ASN A 115 2.33 -6.99 32.88
N SER A 116 1.24 -6.52 32.25
CA SER A 116 1.10 -6.53 30.79
C SER A 116 1.90 -5.37 30.18
N GLN A 117 2.89 -5.66 29.34
CA GLN A 117 3.56 -4.65 28.51
C GLN A 117 2.68 -4.25 27.31
N GLY A 118 2.83 -3.02 26.80
CA GLY A 118 2.42 -2.68 25.43
C GLY A 118 0.97 -2.21 25.22
N SER A 119 0.39 -1.45 26.14
CA SER A 119 -0.86 -0.70 25.87
C SER A 119 -0.75 0.74 26.35
N THR A 120 -1.20 1.71 25.55
CA THR A 120 -1.30 3.11 25.97
C THR A 120 -2.32 3.23 27.11
N PRO A 121 -1.98 3.87 28.24
CA PRO A 121 -2.88 3.94 29.38
C PRO A 121 -4.13 4.74 29.02
N ARG A 122 -5.31 4.12 29.16
CA ARG A 122 -6.62 4.75 28.96
C ARG A 122 -6.74 5.98 29.87
N ARG A 123 -6.56 7.17 29.29
CA ARG A 123 -6.53 8.44 30.02
C ARG A 123 -7.95 8.97 30.19
N LEU A 124 -8.56 8.69 31.33
CA LEU A 124 -9.79 9.36 31.76
C LEU A 124 -9.43 10.80 32.17
N ALA A 125 -10.15 11.77 31.63
CA ALA A 125 -10.08 13.17 32.01
C ALA A 125 -11.46 13.61 32.55
N THR A 126 -11.48 14.49 33.53
CA THR A 126 -12.73 15.12 33.99
C THR A 126 -13.13 16.25 33.05
N LEU A 127 -14.39 16.68 33.13
CA LEU A 127 -14.84 17.88 32.44
C LEU A 127 -14.05 19.14 32.89
N GLY A 128 -13.57 19.15 34.14
CA GLY A 128 -12.69 20.21 34.65
C GLY A 128 -11.31 20.24 33.99
N ASP A 129 -10.72 19.08 33.72
CA ASP A 129 -9.43 18.97 33.02
C ASP A 129 -9.58 19.39 31.54
N ALA A 130 -10.67 18.98 30.89
CA ALA A 130 -10.97 19.33 29.51
C ALA A 130 -11.24 20.83 29.34
N ILE A 131 -12.11 21.42 30.18
CA ILE A 131 -12.38 22.86 30.19
C ILE A 131 -11.11 23.63 30.59
N GLY A 132 -10.32 23.12 31.55
CA GLY A 132 -9.02 23.70 31.90
C GLY A 132 -8.09 23.79 30.69
N SER A 133 -7.95 22.71 29.93
CA SER A 133 -7.13 22.70 28.70
C SER A 133 -7.63 23.67 27.64
N VAL A 134 -8.95 23.87 27.52
CA VAL A 134 -9.59 24.77 26.54
C VAL A 134 -9.58 26.25 26.97
N LEU A 135 -9.47 26.54 28.28
CA LEU A 135 -9.42 27.92 28.80
C LEU A 135 -7.99 28.40 29.13
N THR A 136 -7.05 27.50 29.40
CA THR A 136 -5.62 27.84 29.57
C THR A 136 -4.84 27.83 28.26
N GLY A 137 -5.29 27.04 27.28
CA GLY A 137 -4.94 27.27 25.89
C GLY A 137 -5.73 28.45 25.35
N GLY A 138 -5.04 29.47 24.81
CA GLY A 138 -5.65 30.36 23.82
C GLY A 138 -5.91 29.61 22.50
N PRO A 139 -6.16 30.29 21.37
CA PRO A 139 -6.10 29.65 20.05
C PRO A 139 -4.72 29.01 19.87
N ALA A 140 -4.66 27.68 20.04
CA ALA A 140 -3.45 27.02 20.51
C ALA A 140 -2.51 26.69 19.37
N GLY A 141 -1.41 27.46 19.24
CA GLY A 141 -0.43 27.35 18.16
C GLY A 141 0.00 25.92 17.85
N GLY A 142 -0.59 25.35 16.81
CA GLY A 142 -0.07 24.20 16.07
C GLY A 142 0.73 24.68 14.85
N PRO A 143 1.39 23.76 14.14
CA PRO A 143 1.94 24.03 12.81
C PRO A 143 0.90 24.64 11.88
N THR A 144 1.34 25.46 10.92
CA THR A 144 0.47 26.03 9.88
C THR A 144 1.12 25.89 8.50
N PHE A 145 0.37 26.11 7.43
CA PHE A 145 0.90 26.06 6.06
C PHE A 145 1.78 27.27 5.72
N GLY A 146 1.74 28.33 6.53
CA GLY A 146 2.39 29.60 6.24
C GLY A 146 1.66 30.41 5.16
N LEU A 147 0.36 30.17 5.02
CA LEU A 147 -0.53 30.74 4.02
C LEU A 147 -1.77 31.28 4.75
N PRO A 148 -1.74 32.52 5.27
CA PRO A 148 -2.83 33.13 6.04
C PRO A 148 -4.26 32.86 5.55
N GLY A 149 -4.51 32.80 4.23
CA GLY A 149 -5.82 32.45 3.68
C GLY A 149 -6.24 31.01 3.99
N LEU A 150 -5.35 30.04 3.72
CA LEU A 150 -5.56 28.63 4.02
C LEU A 150 -5.53 28.35 5.54
N ASP A 151 -4.62 29.00 6.27
CA ASP A 151 -4.48 28.86 7.73
C ASP A 151 -5.74 29.36 8.45
N THR A 152 -6.39 30.42 7.94
CA THR A 152 -7.70 30.89 8.43
C THR A 152 -8.82 29.89 8.10
N ALA A 153 -8.84 29.31 6.90
CA ALA A 153 -9.87 28.35 6.49
C ALA A 153 -9.75 26.97 7.18
N THR A 154 -8.58 26.63 7.72
CA THR A 154 -8.29 25.33 8.38
C THR A 154 -8.21 25.42 9.91
N GLY A 155 -7.93 26.60 10.46
CA GLY A 155 -7.53 26.75 11.86
C GLY A 155 -6.11 26.22 12.15
N GLY A 156 -5.29 26.00 11.11
CA GLY A 156 -3.97 25.37 11.22
C GLY A 156 -4.03 23.84 11.34
N LEU A 157 -2.86 23.22 11.53
CA LEU A 157 -2.72 21.76 11.61
C LEU A 157 -2.95 21.27 13.04
N GLN A 158 -4.12 20.65 13.25
CA GLN A 158 -4.61 20.25 14.56
C GLN A 158 -3.85 19.03 15.11
N ARG A 159 -3.26 19.17 16.30
CA ARG A 159 -2.56 18.09 17.00
C ARG A 159 -3.49 16.89 17.23
N GLY A 160 -2.99 15.68 16.98
CA GLY A 160 -3.74 14.44 17.20
C GLY A 160 -4.63 14.02 16.02
N LYS A 161 -4.75 14.83 14.96
CA LYS A 161 -5.55 14.53 13.76
C LYS A 161 -4.68 14.17 12.56
N LEU A 162 -5.26 13.40 11.64
CA LEU A 162 -4.77 13.23 10.27
C LEU A 162 -5.44 14.25 9.34
N THR A 163 -4.62 15.03 8.64
CA THR A 163 -5.04 15.93 7.56
C THR A 163 -4.59 15.39 6.22
N LEU A 164 -5.52 15.17 5.29
CA LEU A 164 -5.21 14.86 3.89
C LEU A 164 -5.15 16.12 3.03
N VAL A 165 -4.17 16.19 2.13
CA VAL A 165 -4.14 17.12 0.99
C VAL A 165 -4.43 16.31 -0.26
N ALA A 166 -5.66 16.43 -0.78
CA ALA A 166 -6.16 15.73 -1.95
C ALA A 166 -5.96 16.61 -3.19
N ALA A 167 -5.05 16.21 -4.08
CA ALA A 167 -4.70 17.02 -5.24
C ALA A 167 -4.29 16.14 -6.44
N ARG A 168 -4.95 16.32 -7.58
CA ARG A 168 -4.56 15.62 -8.82
C ARG A 168 -3.08 15.85 -9.18
N PRO A 169 -2.46 14.93 -9.96
CA PRO A 169 -1.09 15.12 -10.43
C PRO A 169 -0.93 16.47 -11.15
N SER A 170 0.23 17.09 -10.99
CA SER A 170 0.55 18.45 -11.48
C SER A 170 -0.21 19.63 -10.87
N VAL A 171 -1.26 19.43 -10.04
CA VAL A 171 -1.92 20.53 -9.30
C VAL A 171 -1.03 21.07 -8.17
N GLY A 172 -0.14 20.24 -7.62
CA GLY A 172 0.95 20.68 -6.74
C GLY A 172 0.78 20.40 -5.24
N GLY A 173 -0.07 19.47 -4.81
CA GLY A 173 -0.30 19.17 -3.37
C GLY A 173 0.97 18.96 -2.53
N SER A 174 2.02 18.35 -3.08
CA SER A 174 3.35 18.23 -2.44
C SER A 174 3.96 19.57 -2.01
N LEU A 175 3.63 20.68 -2.71
CA LEU A 175 4.11 22.02 -2.39
C LEU A 175 3.42 22.61 -1.15
N LEU A 176 2.19 22.17 -0.81
CA LEU A 176 1.55 22.52 0.47
C LEU A 176 2.16 21.74 1.63
N GLY A 177 2.47 20.46 1.43
CA GLY A 177 3.26 19.66 2.38
C GLY A 177 4.60 20.31 2.70
N LEU A 178 5.31 20.73 1.64
CA LEU A 178 6.57 21.46 1.76
C LEU A 178 6.41 22.86 2.37
N ALA A 179 5.29 23.56 2.14
CA ALA A 179 5.01 24.86 2.76
C ALA A 179 4.84 24.72 4.27
N ALA A 180 4.02 23.77 4.73
CA ALA A 180 3.86 23.48 6.16
C ALA A 180 5.17 23.03 6.81
N ALA A 181 5.94 22.14 6.16
CA ALA A 181 7.24 21.72 6.65
C ALA A 181 8.23 22.89 6.77
N ARG A 182 8.33 23.74 5.73
CA ARG A 182 9.20 24.92 5.70
C ARG A 182 8.83 25.93 6.78
N LYS A 183 7.53 26.25 6.92
CA LYS A 183 7.02 27.16 7.95
C LYS A 183 7.36 26.65 9.35
N THR A 184 7.07 25.38 9.63
CA THR A 184 7.28 24.77 10.95
C THR A 184 8.76 24.70 11.33
N ALA A 185 9.62 24.22 10.43
CA ALA A 185 11.05 24.04 10.73
C ALA A 185 11.84 25.35 10.76
N LEU A 186 11.61 26.24 9.78
CA LEU A 186 12.46 27.43 9.59
C LEU A 186 11.96 28.67 10.35
N VAL A 187 10.64 28.79 10.56
CA VAL A 187 10.02 29.99 11.16
C VAL A 187 9.53 29.74 12.58
N ASP A 188 8.90 28.58 12.84
CA ASP A 188 8.40 28.22 14.18
C ASP A 188 9.41 27.39 14.99
N HIS A 189 10.54 27.02 14.38
CA HIS A 189 11.61 26.18 14.94
C HIS A 189 11.14 24.85 15.55
N GLY A 190 10.04 24.29 15.06
CA GLY A 190 9.53 22.98 15.45
C GLY A 190 10.12 21.86 14.57
N MET A 191 10.48 20.72 15.16
CA MET A 191 11.06 19.61 14.42
C MET A 191 10.01 18.94 13.51
N VAL A 192 10.38 18.64 12.26
CA VAL A 192 9.51 18.03 11.24
C VAL A 192 10.10 16.72 10.75
N LEU A 193 9.27 15.68 10.64
CA LEU A 193 9.56 14.47 9.85
C LEU A 193 8.89 14.58 8.48
N TYR A 194 9.68 14.57 7.40
CA TYR A 194 9.20 14.58 6.03
C TYR A 194 9.43 13.21 5.40
N ALA A 195 8.41 12.35 5.46
CA ALA A 195 8.38 11.01 4.92
C ALA A 195 8.07 11.05 3.41
N ALA A 196 9.06 10.75 2.57
CA ALA A 196 9.07 11.04 1.15
C ALA A 196 9.10 9.77 0.29
N SER A 197 7.94 9.13 0.11
CA SER A 197 7.79 7.98 -0.78
C SER A 197 7.85 8.35 -2.28
N GLY A 198 7.61 9.63 -2.63
CA GLY A 198 7.55 10.11 -4.01
C GLY A 198 8.82 10.82 -4.50
N PRO A 199 9.10 12.04 -4.00
CA PRO A 199 10.30 12.80 -4.37
C PRO A 199 11.51 12.40 -3.53
N ASN A 200 12.71 12.34 -4.13
CA ASN A 200 13.92 12.15 -3.35
C ASN A 200 14.33 13.42 -2.58
N ARG A 201 15.17 13.25 -1.54
CA ARG A 201 15.63 14.32 -0.65
C ARG A 201 16.26 15.49 -1.41
N ASP A 202 17.04 15.22 -2.45
CA ASP A 202 17.68 16.26 -3.25
C ASP A 202 16.65 17.10 -4.04
N ASP A 203 15.53 16.50 -4.47
CA ASP A 203 14.42 17.22 -5.10
C ASP A 203 13.66 18.09 -4.10
N ILE A 204 13.39 17.56 -2.90
CA ILE A 204 12.80 18.31 -1.78
C ILE A 204 13.69 19.51 -1.41
N PHE A 205 15.00 19.30 -1.26
CA PHE A 205 15.95 20.35 -0.90
C PHE A 205 16.05 21.45 -1.98
N ARG A 206 16.01 21.08 -3.28
CA ARG A 206 15.94 22.06 -4.38
C ARG A 206 14.64 22.87 -4.36
N ARG A 207 13.49 22.24 -4.09
CA ARG A 207 12.20 22.95 -3.95
C ARG A 207 12.20 23.88 -2.73
N LEU A 208 12.80 23.45 -1.62
CA LEU A 208 12.93 24.22 -0.39
C LEU A 208 13.74 25.51 -0.64
N ILE A 209 14.91 25.41 -1.29
CA ILE A 209 15.72 26.58 -1.68
C ILE A 209 14.95 27.48 -2.67
N SER A 210 14.26 26.89 -3.65
CA SER A 210 13.47 27.63 -4.65
C SER A 210 12.37 28.47 -4.02
N ALA A 211 11.62 27.88 -3.08
CA ALA A 211 10.51 28.53 -2.38
C ALA A 211 10.99 29.65 -1.44
N GLU A 212 12.13 29.46 -0.80
CA GLU A 212 12.72 30.38 0.19
C GLU A 212 13.43 31.57 -0.47
N THR A 213 14.22 31.34 -1.54
CA THR A 213 14.97 32.41 -2.22
C THR A 213 14.19 33.12 -3.32
N GLY A 214 13.07 32.53 -3.79
CA GLY A 214 12.45 32.94 -5.05
C GLY A 214 13.32 32.63 -6.27
N GLY A 215 14.23 31.66 -6.18
CA GLY A 215 15.07 31.19 -7.28
C GLY A 215 14.35 30.18 -8.18
N GLU A 216 14.53 30.27 -9.50
CA GLU A 216 13.89 29.38 -10.48
C GLU A 216 14.20 27.89 -10.23
N TYR A 217 13.16 27.10 -9.98
CA TYR A 217 13.28 25.66 -9.74
C TYR A 217 13.94 24.92 -10.91
N ALA A 218 13.65 25.33 -12.14
CA ALA A 218 14.23 24.75 -13.36
C ALA A 218 15.75 24.96 -13.44
N ARG A 219 16.27 26.09 -12.94
CA ARG A 219 17.70 26.39 -12.85
C ARG A 219 18.37 25.56 -11.75
N LEU A 220 17.74 25.51 -10.56
CA LEU A 220 18.21 24.71 -9.43
C LEU A 220 18.28 23.21 -9.76
N LYS A 221 17.32 22.69 -10.55
CA LYS A 221 17.31 21.31 -11.04
C LYS A 221 18.46 20.99 -12.01
N GLN A 222 19.10 21.99 -12.60
CA GLN A 222 20.32 21.84 -13.42
C GLN A 222 21.62 21.92 -12.58
N GLY A 223 21.52 21.98 -11.24
CA GLY A 223 22.67 22.14 -10.34
C GLY A 223 23.28 23.55 -10.34
N ARG A 224 22.57 24.55 -10.88
CA ARG A 224 23.04 25.94 -11.02
C ARG A 224 22.47 26.79 -9.89
N LEU A 225 23.26 26.98 -8.82
CA LEU A 225 22.92 27.88 -7.71
C LEU A 225 23.72 29.19 -7.83
N THR A 226 23.05 30.33 -7.69
CA THR A 226 23.68 31.63 -7.42
C THR A 226 24.33 31.66 -6.04
N GLU A 227 25.22 32.62 -5.80
CA GLU A 227 25.88 32.81 -4.49
C GLU A 227 24.86 33.01 -3.35
N HIS A 228 23.75 33.70 -3.59
CA HIS A 228 22.66 33.84 -2.62
C HIS A 228 21.99 32.50 -2.30
N GLU A 229 21.68 31.69 -3.32
CA GLU A 229 21.10 30.35 -3.14
C GLU A 229 22.06 29.39 -2.43
N GLN A 230 23.37 29.51 -2.66
CA GLN A 230 24.39 28.73 -1.94
C GLN A 230 24.46 29.15 -0.46
N ASN A 231 24.44 30.45 -0.17
CA ASN A 231 24.44 30.97 1.21
C ASN A 231 23.19 30.53 1.99
N VAL A 232 22.00 30.59 1.36
CA VAL A 232 20.76 30.07 1.97
C VAL A 232 20.81 28.55 2.13
N ALA A 233 21.33 27.80 1.15
CA ALA A 233 21.53 26.35 1.31
C ALA A 233 22.45 26.00 2.50
N HIS A 234 23.51 26.77 2.74
CA HIS A 234 24.38 26.59 3.92
C HIS A 234 23.67 26.91 5.24
N GLN A 235 22.79 27.91 5.28
CA GLN A 235 21.95 28.21 6.44
C GLN A 235 20.92 27.10 6.71
N LEU A 236 20.26 26.59 5.66
CA LEU A 236 19.33 25.46 5.74
C LEU A 236 20.01 24.18 6.27
N VAL A 237 21.27 23.93 5.90
CA VAL A 237 22.06 22.81 6.45
C VAL A 237 22.35 22.99 7.95
N GLN A 238 22.57 24.22 8.43
CA GLN A 238 22.75 24.49 9.86
C GLN A 238 21.43 24.40 10.66
N ALA A 239 20.28 24.56 10.00
CA ALA A 239 18.96 24.26 10.55
C ALA A 239 18.51 22.80 10.37
N GLY A 240 19.37 21.93 9.83
CA GLY A 240 19.00 20.59 9.35
C GLY A 240 18.42 19.65 10.41
N ASP A 241 18.76 19.85 11.69
CA ASP A 241 18.22 19.07 12.81
C ASP A 241 16.69 19.28 13.01
N LEU A 242 16.10 20.32 12.41
CA LEU A 242 14.66 20.63 12.49
C LEU A 242 13.83 20.10 11.30
N LEU A 243 14.46 19.60 10.23
CA LEU A 243 13.74 19.05 9.07
C LEU A 243 14.40 17.73 8.63
N MET A 244 13.99 16.63 9.26
CA MET A 244 14.47 15.30 8.92
C MET A 244 13.69 14.75 7.72
N ILE A 245 14.39 14.41 6.64
CA ILE A 245 13.80 13.85 5.42
C ILE A 245 14.18 12.36 5.34
N ASP A 246 13.16 11.51 5.18
CA ASP A 246 13.31 10.07 4.90
C ASP A 246 12.78 9.79 3.49
N ASP A 247 13.68 9.55 2.53
CA ASP A 247 13.37 9.18 1.15
C ASP A 247 13.55 7.68 0.85
N GLY A 248 13.26 6.82 1.85
CA GLY A 248 13.31 5.37 1.74
C GLY A 248 12.46 4.80 0.59
N SER A 249 13.08 4.01 -0.29
CA SER A 249 12.41 3.41 -1.47
C SER A 249 11.29 2.42 -1.13
N ASP A 250 11.31 1.91 0.09
CA ASP A 250 10.46 0.89 0.66
C ASP A 250 9.75 1.36 1.94
N LEU A 251 9.62 2.69 2.10
CA LEU A 251 8.95 3.37 3.22
C LEU A 251 7.45 3.01 3.32
N THR A 252 7.07 2.45 4.48
CA THR A 252 5.69 2.09 4.86
C THR A 252 5.10 3.07 5.89
N ALA A 253 3.81 2.93 6.22
CA ALA A 253 3.22 3.67 7.33
C ALA A 253 3.71 3.17 8.70
N GLU A 254 4.06 1.89 8.77
CA GLU A 254 4.69 1.23 9.93
C GLU A 254 6.07 1.86 10.23
N ASP A 255 6.93 2.05 9.23
CA ASP A 255 8.26 2.66 9.40
C ASP A 255 8.16 4.10 9.92
N ILE A 256 7.20 4.88 9.40
CA ILE A 256 6.91 6.25 9.87
C ILE A 256 6.42 6.21 11.33
N ARG A 257 5.53 5.27 11.66
CA ARG A 257 5.01 5.06 13.02
C ARG A 257 6.10 4.61 14.01
N GLU A 258 7.12 3.89 13.54
CA GLU A 258 8.23 3.41 14.37
C GLU A 258 9.36 4.45 14.48
N THR A 259 9.53 5.32 13.49
CA THR A 259 10.53 6.40 13.49
C THR A 259 10.09 7.62 14.29
N ALA A 260 8.87 8.12 14.07
CA ALA A 260 8.38 9.36 14.68
C ALA A 260 8.42 9.41 16.24
N PRO A 261 8.14 8.32 17.00
CA PRO A 261 8.25 8.32 18.46
C PRO A 261 9.68 8.50 19.01
N HIS A 262 10.71 8.42 18.17
CA HIS A 262 12.11 8.61 18.55
C HIS A 262 12.61 10.05 18.31
N MET A 263 11.76 10.94 17.78
CA MET A 263 12.09 12.33 17.50
C MET A 263 11.63 13.24 18.66
N GLU A 264 12.54 13.56 19.59
CA GLU A 264 12.25 14.47 20.70
C GLU A 264 11.91 15.87 20.18
N GLY A 265 10.73 16.40 20.55
CA GLY A 265 10.26 17.71 20.09
C GLY A 265 9.59 17.74 18.71
N LEU A 266 9.27 16.58 18.12
CA LEU A 266 8.51 16.46 16.88
C LEU A 266 7.21 17.28 16.92
N ALA A 267 7.11 18.25 16.01
CA ALA A 267 5.99 19.20 15.89
C ALA A 267 5.04 18.86 14.74
N LEU A 268 5.52 18.22 13.67
CA LEU A 268 4.75 17.88 12.47
C LEU A 268 5.32 16.61 11.79
N VAL A 269 4.45 15.73 11.28
CA VAL A 269 4.79 14.70 10.31
C VAL A 269 4.17 15.05 8.96
N VAL A 270 4.93 14.99 7.87
CA VAL A 270 4.45 15.16 6.49
C VAL A 270 4.72 13.88 5.70
N VAL A 271 3.75 13.42 4.91
CA VAL A 271 3.85 12.20 4.09
C VAL A 271 3.56 12.51 2.62
N ASP A 272 4.60 12.58 1.79
CA ASP A 272 4.57 12.95 0.37
C ASP A 272 5.11 11.79 -0.49
N ARG A 273 4.28 10.86 -0.97
CA ARG A 273 2.81 10.91 -1.15
C ARG A 273 2.15 9.55 -0.95
N LEU A 274 0.86 9.57 -0.63
CA LEU A 274 -0.05 8.45 -0.82
C LEU A 274 -0.44 8.40 -2.30
N GLN A 275 0.02 7.38 -3.04
CA GLN A 275 -0.25 7.28 -4.47
C GLN A 275 -1.52 6.43 -4.74
N ALA A 276 -2.59 7.06 -5.24
CA ALA A 276 -3.88 6.44 -5.53
C ALA A 276 -3.77 5.25 -6.50
N ALA A 277 -2.92 5.36 -7.53
CA ALA A 277 -2.64 4.27 -8.45
C ALA A 277 -1.66 3.25 -7.81
N HIS A 278 -2.09 1.98 -7.69
CA HIS A 278 -1.27 0.89 -7.13
C HIS A 278 0.11 0.80 -7.80
N SER A 279 1.17 0.99 -7.00
CA SER A 279 2.56 0.86 -7.41
C SER A 279 3.24 -0.28 -6.66
N ALA A 280 3.68 -1.30 -7.40
CA ALA A 280 4.46 -2.41 -6.85
C ALA A 280 5.88 -1.98 -6.40
N ARG A 281 6.25 -0.71 -6.57
CA ARG A 281 7.52 -0.11 -6.13
C ARG A 281 7.38 0.78 -4.89
N LEU A 282 6.18 1.28 -4.56
CA LEU A 282 5.94 2.18 -3.44
C LEU A 282 4.93 1.54 -2.47
N PRO A 283 5.25 1.32 -1.18
CA PRO A 283 4.32 0.69 -0.24
C PRO A 283 3.06 1.51 0.01
N LEU A 284 3.23 2.83 0.16
CA LEU A 284 2.16 3.83 0.28
C LEU A 284 1.43 4.06 -1.06
N SER A 285 0.83 3.01 -1.62
CA SER A 285 0.05 3.13 -2.86
C SER A 285 -1.05 2.08 -3.07
N GLY A 286 -2.12 2.51 -3.74
CA GLY A 286 -3.23 1.69 -4.19
C GLY A 286 -4.14 1.16 -3.09
N ASP A 287 -4.47 -0.12 -3.20
CA ASP A 287 -5.31 -0.89 -2.28
C ASP A 287 -4.79 -0.98 -0.84
N ARG A 288 -3.57 -0.52 -0.56
CA ARG A 288 -2.97 -0.43 0.79
C ARG A 288 -3.14 0.94 1.46
N LEU A 289 -3.67 1.94 0.75
CA LEU A 289 -3.82 3.28 1.32
C LEU A 289 -4.78 3.38 2.51
N PRO A 290 -5.91 2.64 2.58
CA PRO A 290 -6.79 2.66 3.77
C PRO A 290 -6.07 2.20 5.04
N ASP A 291 -5.37 1.06 4.98
CA ASP A 291 -4.58 0.54 6.10
C ASP A 291 -3.49 1.54 6.53
N ALA A 292 -2.75 2.08 5.56
CA ALA A 292 -1.72 3.09 5.80
C ALA A 292 -2.31 4.36 6.45
N SER A 293 -3.47 4.82 6.00
CA SER A 293 -4.16 5.99 6.54
C SER A 293 -4.57 5.77 8.00
N GLN A 294 -5.13 4.60 8.32
CA GLN A 294 -5.50 4.25 9.70
C GLN A 294 -4.28 4.13 10.62
N VAL A 295 -3.13 3.67 10.10
CA VAL A 295 -1.85 3.67 10.83
C VAL A 295 -1.36 5.10 11.09
N LEU A 296 -1.43 6.00 10.10
CA LEU A 296 -1.04 7.41 10.23
C LEU A 296 -1.98 8.19 11.18
N ALA A 297 -3.29 7.97 11.11
CA ALA A 297 -4.27 8.56 12.04
C ALA A 297 -4.06 8.05 13.47
N THR A 298 -3.69 6.78 13.63
CA THR A 298 -3.33 6.21 14.94
C THR A 298 -2.01 6.78 15.47
N LEU A 299 -1.02 7.03 14.61
CA LEU A 299 0.22 7.72 14.95
C LEU A 299 -0.04 9.16 15.44
N ALA A 300 -0.86 9.92 14.71
CA ALA A 300 -1.24 11.28 15.08
C ALA A 300 -1.80 11.34 16.52
N ARG A 301 -2.81 10.48 16.79
CA ARG A 301 -3.46 10.34 18.11
C ARG A 301 -2.50 9.85 19.20
N ALA A 302 -1.56 8.96 18.87
CA ALA A 302 -0.62 8.39 19.83
C ALA A 302 0.47 9.38 20.29
N LEU A 303 0.98 10.22 19.38
CA LEU A 303 2.00 11.23 19.68
C LEU A 303 1.42 12.61 20.03
N HIS A 304 0.13 12.84 19.76
CA HIS A 304 -0.51 14.16 19.89
C HIS A 304 0.18 15.23 19.00
N VAL A 305 0.52 14.82 17.78
CA VAL A 305 1.20 15.58 16.72
C VAL A 305 0.31 15.56 15.48
N PRO A 306 0.20 16.64 14.68
CA PRO A 306 -0.51 16.59 13.40
C PRO A 306 0.25 15.72 12.40
N VAL A 307 -0.49 14.90 11.64
CA VAL A 307 0.05 14.19 10.48
C VAL A 307 -0.59 14.75 9.22
N LEU A 308 0.22 15.21 8.27
CA LEU A 308 -0.19 15.81 7.01
C LEU A 308 0.18 14.88 5.85
N ALA A 309 -0.79 14.19 5.26
CA ALA A 309 -0.53 13.24 4.17
C ALA A 309 -1.05 13.79 2.82
N ILE A 310 -0.23 13.72 1.78
CA ILE A 310 -0.55 14.22 0.45
C ILE A 310 -1.03 13.03 -0.38
N VAL A 311 -2.28 13.05 -0.85
CA VAL A 311 -2.85 12.03 -1.75
C VAL A 311 -3.05 12.60 -3.15
N ASP A 312 -2.63 11.85 -4.17
CA ASP A 312 -2.55 12.35 -5.54
C ASP A 312 -3.82 12.21 -6.39
N SER A 313 -4.98 12.21 -5.74
CA SER A 313 -6.30 12.11 -6.34
C SER A 313 -7.31 12.99 -5.59
N ASP A 314 -8.30 13.50 -6.32
CA ASP A 314 -9.49 14.18 -5.80
C ASP A 314 -10.76 13.30 -5.83
N ASP A 315 -10.61 11.99 -6.13
CA ASP A 315 -11.71 11.00 -6.14
C ASP A 315 -12.38 10.85 -4.75
N PRO A 316 -13.67 11.24 -4.59
CA PRO A 316 -14.38 11.13 -3.33
C PRO A 316 -14.49 9.69 -2.80
N ALA A 317 -14.50 8.68 -3.67
CA ALA A 317 -14.60 7.28 -3.27
C ALA A 317 -13.31 6.82 -2.59
N LEU A 318 -12.14 7.17 -3.14
CA LEU A 318 -10.86 6.94 -2.47
C LEU A 318 -10.76 7.75 -1.18
N LEU A 319 -11.08 9.04 -1.19
CA LEU A 319 -10.96 9.91 -0.01
C LEU A 319 -11.81 9.42 1.16
N GLY A 320 -13.03 8.93 0.90
CA GLY A 320 -13.89 8.30 1.91
C GLY A 320 -13.31 7.00 2.49
N LEU A 321 -12.50 6.25 1.71
CA LEU A 321 -11.80 5.05 2.20
C LEU A 321 -10.55 5.36 3.03
N LEU A 322 -10.07 6.61 3.06
CA LEU A 322 -8.91 7.01 3.87
C LEU A 322 -9.28 7.53 5.28
N ASP A 323 -10.55 7.84 5.54
CA ASP A 323 -11.12 8.19 6.86
C ASP A 323 -10.30 9.24 7.67
N ALA A 324 -9.70 10.21 6.99
CA ALA A 324 -8.95 11.28 7.65
C ALA A 324 -9.87 12.26 8.38
N ASP A 325 -9.41 12.79 9.51
CA ASP A 325 -10.19 13.72 10.32
C ASP A 325 -10.47 15.04 9.57
N VAL A 326 -9.50 15.52 8.77
CA VAL A 326 -9.62 16.71 7.90
C VAL A 326 -9.13 16.39 6.49
N THR A 327 -9.83 16.87 5.46
CA THR A 327 -9.45 16.76 4.04
C THR A 327 -9.42 18.12 3.36
N LEU A 328 -8.38 18.37 2.57
CA LEU A 328 -8.12 19.61 1.83
C LEU A 328 -8.07 19.29 0.33
N THR A 329 -9.16 19.53 -0.40
CA THR A 329 -9.26 19.18 -1.83
C THR A 329 -8.88 20.38 -2.70
N LEU A 330 -7.87 20.20 -3.56
CA LEU A 330 -7.34 21.21 -4.46
C LEU A 330 -7.99 21.10 -5.85
N ALA A 331 -8.89 22.02 -6.17
CA ALA A 331 -9.52 22.14 -7.48
C ALA A 331 -8.90 23.31 -8.28
N PRO A 332 -8.52 23.13 -9.56
CA PRO A 332 -8.19 24.26 -10.43
C PRO A 332 -9.45 25.11 -10.66
N THR A 333 -9.29 26.44 -10.73
CA THR A 333 -10.42 27.34 -11.05
C THR A 333 -10.40 27.75 -12.53
N GLU A 334 -11.42 28.49 -12.99
CA GLU A 334 -11.44 29.07 -14.33
C GLU A 334 -10.30 30.08 -14.56
N ASP A 335 -9.82 30.72 -13.48
CA ASP A 335 -8.59 31.50 -13.49
C ASP A 335 -7.39 30.55 -13.32
N PRO A 336 -6.54 30.34 -14.34
CA PRO A 336 -5.38 29.46 -14.24
C PRO A 336 -4.31 29.97 -13.26
N ALA A 337 -4.40 31.22 -12.81
CA ALA A 337 -3.59 31.76 -11.72
C ALA A 337 -4.17 31.47 -10.33
N LYS A 338 -5.26 30.70 -10.20
CA LYS A 338 -5.87 30.32 -8.92
C LYS A 338 -6.27 28.84 -8.83
N VAL A 339 -6.01 28.27 -7.65
CA VAL A 339 -6.48 26.95 -7.19
C VAL A 339 -7.35 27.18 -5.97
N GLN A 340 -8.55 26.60 -5.95
CA GLN A 340 -9.41 26.58 -4.77
C GLN A 340 -9.02 25.39 -3.88
N VAL A 341 -8.88 25.65 -2.57
CA VAL A 341 -8.72 24.61 -1.54
C VAL A 341 -10.01 24.53 -0.74
N THR A 342 -10.76 23.45 -0.90
CA THR A 342 -11.96 23.18 -0.10
C THR A 342 -11.55 22.41 1.15
N VAL A 343 -11.94 22.93 2.32
CA VAL A 343 -11.65 22.35 3.64
C VAL A 343 -12.88 21.61 4.14
N ALA A 344 -12.74 20.32 4.44
CA ALA A 344 -13.79 19.52 5.06
C ALA A 344 -13.26 18.75 6.28
N GLU A 345 -14.10 18.62 7.31
CA GLU A 345 -13.86 17.76 8.48
C GLU A 345 -14.86 16.60 8.45
N ARG A 346 -14.41 15.37 8.75
CA ARG A 346 -15.19 14.13 8.60
C ARG A 346 -16.60 14.24 9.17
N ASP A 347 -16.70 14.80 10.38
CA ASP A 347 -17.91 14.76 11.19
C ASP A 347 -18.83 15.99 10.97
N PHE A 348 -18.37 17.00 10.19
CA PHE A 348 -19.09 18.27 9.95
C PHE A 348 -19.23 18.67 8.47
N GLY A 349 -18.55 17.99 7.55
CA GLY A 349 -18.52 18.34 6.13
C GLY A 349 -17.65 19.57 5.85
N THR A 350 -17.99 20.33 4.81
CA THR A 350 -17.20 21.50 4.36
C THR A 350 -17.20 22.62 5.41
N LEU A 351 -16.05 22.87 6.02
CA LEU A 351 -15.82 23.97 6.96
C LEU A 351 -15.60 25.32 6.25
N GLY A 352 -15.06 25.30 5.03
CA GLY A 352 -14.79 26.51 4.26
C GLY A 352 -14.00 26.26 2.99
N SER A 353 -13.54 27.34 2.33
CA SER A 353 -12.55 27.24 1.26
C SER A 353 -11.64 28.47 1.21
N ALA A 354 -10.44 28.30 0.64
CA ALA A 354 -9.46 29.35 0.38
C ALA A 354 -9.04 29.34 -1.09
N TYR A 355 -8.47 30.45 -1.58
CA TYR A 355 -7.88 30.52 -2.92
C TYR A 355 -6.37 30.75 -2.82
N LEU A 356 -5.60 29.97 -3.57
CA LEU A 356 -4.16 30.03 -3.63
C LEU A 356 -3.68 30.26 -5.06
N GLN A 357 -2.61 31.03 -5.23
CA GLN A 357 -1.94 31.24 -6.50
C GLN A 357 -0.76 30.25 -6.62
N PRO A 358 -0.73 29.35 -7.64
CA PRO A 358 0.37 28.41 -7.83
C PRO A 358 1.58 29.11 -8.46
N ASP A 359 2.67 29.25 -7.69
CA ASP A 359 3.95 29.79 -8.14
C ASP A 359 4.92 28.62 -8.42
N LEU A 360 4.61 27.86 -9.47
CA LEU A 360 5.33 26.63 -9.84
C LEU A 360 6.77 26.89 -10.31
N ILE A 361 7.07 28.11 -10.76
CA ILE A 361 8.43 28.53 -11.15
C ILE A 361 9.37 28.54 -9.93
N HIS A 362 8.85 28.95 -8.77
CA HIS A 362 9.56 28.99 -7.49
C HIS A 362 9.11 27.89 -6.52
N ALA A 363 8.51 26.81 -7.06
CA ALA A 363 8.07 25.62 -6.33
C ALA A 363 7.23 25.88 -5.04
N ARG A 364 6.29 26.83 -5.09
CA ARG A 364 5.45 27.22 -3.93
C ARG A 364 4.02 27.59 -4.30
N PHE A 365 3.20 27.82 -3.29
CA PHE A 365 1.94 28.57 -3.38
C PHE A 365 2.10 29.94 -2.73
N LEU A 366 1.24 30.89 -3.13
CA LEU A 366 1.01 32.18 -2.51
C LEU A 366 -0.49 32.30 -2.18
N ASP A 367 -0.88 33.13 -1.21
CA ASP A 367 -2.31 33.44 -0.99
C ASP A 367 -2.85 34.28 -2.16
N ALA A 368 -3.95 33.83 -2.78
CA ALA A 368 -4.72 34.68 -3.69
C ALA A 368 -5.67 35.55 -2.84
N GLY A 369 -5.10 36.61 -2.26
CA GLY A 369 -5.72 37.40 -1.20
C GLY A 369 -7.12 37.96 -1.52
N ALA A 370 -7.95 38.09 -0.48
CA ALA A 370 -9.20 38.83 -0.55
C ALA A 370 -8.95 40.28 -1.03
N ALA A 371 -9.86 40.79 -1.87
CA ALA A 371 -9.61 41.99 -2.67
C ALA A 371 -9.23 43.23 -1.84
N SER A 372 -7.96 43.62 -1.89
CA SER A 372 -7.47 44.87 -1.28
C SER A 372 -7.94 46.08 -2.09
N LEU A 373 -8.57 47.05 -1.42
CA LEU A 373 -9.09 48.27 -2.03
C LEU A 373 -7.99 49.14 -2.66
N GLY A 374 -7.85 49.03 -3.98
CA GLY A 374 -7.51 50.12 -4.89
C GLY A 374 -6.13 50.76 -4.81
N ARG A 375 -5.32 50.54 -5.86
CA ARG A 375 -4.77 51.67 -6.62
C ARG A 375 -4.65 51.35 -8.11
N THR A 376 -4.59 52.38 -8.92
CA THR A 376 -4.59 52.32 -10.38
C THR A 376 -3.19 52.00 -10.92
N ASP A 377 -3.10 51.28 -12.03
CA ASP A 377 -2.86 51.89 -13.35
C ASP A 377 -2.97 50.85 -14.50
N SER A 378 -3.68 51.24 -15.55
CA SER A 378 -3.76 50.57 -16.87
C SER A 378 -2.84 51.35 -17.86
N PRO A 379 -2.60 50.95 -19.14
CA PRO A 379 -3.26 49.87 -19.91
C PRO A 379 -2.34 49.00 -20.83
N ALA A 380 -2.87 47.87 -21.33
CA ALA A 380 -2.84 47.49 -22.76
C ALA A 380 -3.64 46.18 -23.02
N GLY A 381 -4.55 46.18 -23.99
CA GLY A 381 -5.12 44.97 -24.63
C GLY A 381 -4.45 44.71 -25.99
N PRO A 382 -5.01 43.89 -26.91
CA PRO A 382 -6.30 43.15 -26.89
C PRO A 382 -6.13 41.68 -26.43
N GLY A 383 -7.14 40.85 -26.19
CA GLY A 383 -8.55 40.84 -26.62
C GLY A 383 -8.76 39.65 -27.60
N LEU A 384 -9.13 38.47 -27.11
CA LEU A 384 -10.50 37.94 -26.90
C LEU A 384 -11.27 37.61 -28.18
N TRP A 385 -12.04 36.51 -28.15
CA TRP A 385 -13.48 36.45 -28.48
C TRP A 385 -14.09 35.14 -27.94
N VAL A 386 -15.27 35.26 -27.31
CA VAL A 386 -16.12 34.15 -26.81
C VAL A 386 -17.58 34.57 -27.07
N SER A 387 -18.48 33.62 -27.32
CA SER A 387 -19.90 33.91 -27.66
C SER A 387 -20.76 34.22 -26.42
N ALA A 388 -21.67 35.18 -26.54
CA ALA A 388 -22.33 35.85 -25.41
C ALA A 388 -23.68 35.24 -24.94
N GLY A 389 -23.95 33.96 -25.25
CA GLY A 389 -25.25 33.33 -24.94
C GLY A 389 -25.33 32.53 -23.62
N GLY A 390 -24.20 32.14 -23.03
CA GLY A 390 -24.18 31.16 -21.94
C GLY A 390 -24.38 31.73 -20.52
N THR A 391 -24.00 32.97 -20.28
CA THR A 391 -23.91 33.56 -18.93
C THR A 391 -25.28 33.77 -18.28
N GLU A 392 -26.25 34.33 -18.99
CA GLU A 392 -27.56 34.67 -18.43
C GLU A 392 -28.32 33.41 -17.93
N ALA A 393 -28.20 32.29 -18.64
CA ALA A 393 -28.83 31.04 -18.26
C ALA A 393 -28.20 30.43 -17.00
N LEU A 394 -26.88 30.58 -16.85
CA LEU A 394 -26.12 30.18 -15.66
C LEU A 394 -26.50 31.04 -14.44
N GLU A 395 -26.57 32.37 -14.60
CA GLU A 395 -26.98 33.30 -13.53
C GLU A 395 -28.39 32.98 -13.02
N LEU A 396 -29.33 32.63 -13.90
CA LEU A 396 -30.67 32.20 -13.51
C LEU A 396 -30.65 30.82 -12.81
N ALA A 397 -29.80 29.89 -13.25
CA ALA A 397 -29.64 28.60 -12.59
C ALA A 397 -29.00 28.71 -11.18
N GLU A 398 -28.11 29.68 -10.95
CA GLU A 398 -27.57 29.98 -9.63
C GLU A 398 -28.59 30.69 -8.74
N ALA A 399 -29.29 31.72 -9.25
CA ALA A 399 -30.32 32.44 -8.50
C ALA A 399 -31.51 31.54 -8.10
N ALA A 400 -31.74 30.45 -8.85
CA ALA A 400 -32.71 29.42 -8.57
C ALA A 400 -32.31 28.42 -7.45
N LEU A 401 -31.01 28.32 -7.12
CA LEU A 401 -30.49 27.31 -6.19
C LEU A 401 -31.14 27.34 -4.78
N PRO A 402 -31.34 28.49 -4.10
CA PRO A 402 -31.87 28.52 -2.73
C PRO A 402 -33.30 27.98 -2.61
N TYR A 403 -34.11 28.16 -3.66
CA TYR A 403 -35.52 27.75 -3.69
C TYR A 403 -35.72 26.31 -4.21
N THR A 404 -34.84 25.85 -5.10
CA THR A 404 -34.92 24.50 -5.70
C THR A 404 -34.21 23.43 -4.86
N SER A 405 -33.33 23.81 -3.93
CA SER A 405 -32.64 22.91 -2.99
C SER A 405 -33.44 22.61 -1.71
N GLY A 406 -34.62 23.20 -1.54
CA GLY A 406 -35.47 23.05 -0.35
C GLY A 406 -35.03 23.88 0.87
N GLY A 407 -33.93 24.64 0.77
CA GLY A 407 -33.45 25.49 1.87
C GLY A 407 -34.35 26.70 2.18
N HIS A 408 -35.06 27.23 1.19
CA HIS A 408 -35.94 28.40 1.34
C HIS A 408 -37.33 28.15 0.74
N GLN A 409 -38.38 28.49 1.50
CA GLN A 409 -39.76 28.55 1.02
C GLN A 409 -40.20 30.01 0.81
N GLY A 410 -41.03 30.27 -0.20
CA GLY A 410 -41.54 31.63 -0.47
C GLY A 410 -42.05 31.86 -1.90
N ILE A 411 -41.62 31.07 -2.87
CA ILE A 411 -42.17 31.06 -4.24
C ILE A 411 -43.17 29.90 -4.44
N PRO A 412 -44.14 30.00 -5.38
CA PRO A 412 -45.08 28.91 -5.66
C PRO A 412 -44.40 27.66 -6.22
N ALA A 413 -44.95 26.49 -5.89
CA ALA A 413 -44.41 25.19 -6.31
C ALA A 413 -44.27 25.03 -7.83
N ALA A 414 -45.14 25.68 -8.62
CA ALA A 414 -45.02 25.71 -10.09
C ALA A 414 -43.71 26.38 -10.53
N LEU A 415 -43.42 27.60 -10.05
CA LEU A 415 -42.16 28.28 -10.36
C LEU A 415 -40.95 27.49 -9.83
N THR A 416 -41.05 26.88 -8.65
CA THR A 416 -40.00 26.01 -8.11
C THR A 416 -39.70 24.82 -9.03
N HIS A 417 -40.73 24.23 -9.66
CA HIS A 417 -40.57 23.12 -10.59
C HIS A 417 -39.88 23.56 -11.89
N GLU A 418 -40.34 24.63 -12.52
CA GLU A 418 -39.74 25.17 -13.76
C GLU A 418 -38.28 25.61 -13.53
N LEU A 419 -37.99 26.25 -12.39
CA LEU A 419 -36.62 26.62 -12.02
C LEU A 419 -35.72 25.38 -11.77
N ALA A 420 -36.26 24.28 -11.25
CA ALA A 420 -35.52 23.03 -11.09
C ALA A 420 -35.26 22.34 -12.44
N ALA A 421 -36.23 22.39 -13.36
CA ALA A 421 -36.05 21.92 -14.73
C ALA A 421 -34.98 22.75 -15.46
N TRP A 422 -35.05 24.09 -15.37
CA TRP A 422 -34.04 25.01 -15.93
C TRP A 422 -32.62 24.69 -15.43
N ARG A 423 -32.44 24.56 -14.11
CA ARG A 423 -31.16 24.18 -13.50
C ARG A 423 -30.64 22.84 -14.01
N THR A 424 -31.54 21.88 -14.28
CA THR A 424 -31.18 20.56 -14.81
C THR A 424 -30.72 20.65 -16.26
N ALA A 425 -31.43 21.42 -17.10
CA ALA A 425 -31.05 21.65 -18.50
C ALA A 425 -29.72 22.42 -18.63
N VAL A 426 -29.49 23.46 -17.80
CA VAL A 426 -28.18 24.16 -17.72
C VAL A 426 -27.07 23.18 -17.31
N ALA A 427 -27.28 22.35 -16.28
CA ALA A 427 -26.29 21.38 -15.84
C ALA A 427 -26.00 20.26 -16.86
N GLY A 428 -26.97 19.92 -17.72
CA GLY A 428 -26.80 19.00 -18.85
C GLY A 428 -26.21 19.64 -20.11
N GLY A 429 -26.14 20.97 -20.19
CA GLY A 429 -25.73 21.72 -21.39
C GLY A 429 -26.78 21.74 -22.51
N ASP A 430 -28.03 21.38 -22.22
CA ASP A 430 -29.09 21.16 -23.21
C ASP A 430 -29.79 22.47 -23.61
N GLN A 431 -29.38 23.03 -24.74
CA GLN A 431 -29.93 24.28 -25.29
C GLN A 431 -31.35 24.13 -25.86
N GLU A 432 -31.74 22.93 -26.31
CA GLU A 432 -33.10 22.70 -26.81
C GLU A 432 -34.07 22.64 -25.62
N ALA A 433 -33.74 21.89 -24.57
CA ALA A 433 -34.52 21.85 -23.33
C ALA A 433 -34.64 23.23 -22.66
N LEU A 434 -33.59 24.05 -22.63
CA LEU A 434 -33.68 25.43 -22.14
C LEU A 434 -34.67 26.28 -22.97
N THR A 435 -34.71 26.08 -24.28
CA THR A 435 -35.65 26.77 -25.18
C THR A 435 -37.10 26.31 -24.95
N GLU A 436 -37.31 25.02 -24.65
CA GLU A 436 -38.64 24.47 -24.33
C GLU A 436 -39.16 24.87 -22.92
N ILE A 437 -38.28 25.01 -21.93
CA ILE A 437 -38.63 25.37 -20.54
C ILE A 437 -38.88 26.88 -20.37
N LEU A 438 -38.24 27.74 -21.17
CA LEU A 438 -38.34 29.19 -21.01
C LEU A 438 -39.79 29.75 -20.97
N PRO A 439 -40.73 29.31 -21.83
CA PRO A 439 -42.10 29.84 -21.83
C PRO A 439 -42.91 29.45 -20.58
N SER A 440 -42.79 28.21 -20.11
CA SER A 440 -43.49 27.74 -18.90
C SER A 440 -42.89 28.36 -17.65
N LEU A 441 -41.56 28.50 -17.60
CA LEU A 441 -40.83 29.23 -16.56
C LEU A 441 -41.29 30.69 -16.44
N LEU A 442 -41.39 31.40 -17.56
CA LEU A 442 -41.87 32.79 -17.58
C LEU A 442 -43.36 32.91 -17.21
N GLN A 443 -44.20 31.96 -17.63
CA GLN A 443 -45.60 31.92 -17.21
C GLN A 443 -45.74 31.69 -15.70
N ALA A 444 -44.94 30.77 -15.14
CA ALA A 444 -44.92 30.51 -13.70
C ALA A 444 -44.36 31.70 -12.90
N ALA A 445 -43.36 32.42 -13.43
CA ALA A 445 -42.82 33.63 -12.82
C ALA A 445 -43.82 34.80 -12.84
N ALA A 446 -44.52 35.01 -13.96
CA ALA A 446 -45.54 36.06 -14.10
C ALA A 446 -46.78 35.84 -13.20
N ALA A 447 -47.01 34.60 -12.75
CA ALA A 447 -48.06 34.27 -11.78
C ALA A 447 -47.70 34.64 -10.32
N VAL A 448 -46.46 35.03 -10.03
CA VAL A 448 -46.01 35.40 -8.68
C VAL A 448 -46.31 36.87 -8.38
N ALA A 449 -47.35 37.13 -7.58
CA ALA A 449 -47.80 38.50 -7.27
C ALA A 449 -46.74 39.36 -6.54
N ALA A 450 -45.85 38.74 -5.76
CA ALA A 450 -44.66 39.37 -5.20
C ALA A 450 -43.60 38.29 -4.91
N MET A 451 -42.34 38.54 -5.29
CA MET A 451 -41.21 37.69 -4.90
C MET A 451 -40.85 37.91 -3.41
N PRO A 452 -40.26 36.94 -2.71
CA PRO A 452 -39.89 37.09 -1.30
C PRO A 452 -38.92 38.27 -1.06
N ASP A 453 -39.26 39.14 -0.12
CA ASP A 453 -38.49 40.33 0.28
C ASP A 453 -37.20 39.93 1.04
N THR A 454 -36.25 39.40 0.27
CA THR A 454 -35.03 38.71 0.71
C THR A 454 -33.91 38.98 -0.30
N PRO A 455 -32.62 38.95 0.09
CA PRO A 455 -31.51 39.12 -0.86
C PRO A 455 -31.54 38.09 -2.01
N GLU A 456 -31.99 36.87 -1.71
CA GLU A 456 -32.13 35.76 -2.65
C GLU A 456 -33.30 36.00 -3.62
N GLY A 457 -34.43 36.49 -3.11
CA GLY A 457 -35.61 36.80 -3.93
C GLY A 457 -35.38 38.00 -4.86
N HIS A 458 -34.63 39.01 -4.40
CA HIS A 458 -34.15 40.11 -5.24
C HIS A 458 -33.17 39.62 -6.32
N ARG A 459 -32.31 38.64 -6.01
CA ARG A 459 -31.40 38.02 -6.99
C ARG A 459 -32.17 37.26 -8.06
N LEU A 460 -33.12 36.40 -7.66
CA LEU A 460 -34.00 35.68 -8.59
C LEU A 460 -34.85 36.63 -9.45
N ALA A 461 -35.44 37.67 -8.84
CA ALA A 461 -36.15 38.73 -9.56
C ALA A 461 -35.26 39.63 -10.43
N THR A 462 -33.93 39.47 -10.36
CA THR A 462 -32.95 40.12 -11.23
C THR A 462 -32.54 39.19 -12.36
N ALA A 463 -32.24 37.93 -12.08
CA ALA A 463 -31.89 36.94 -13.11
C ALA A 463 -33.06 36.53 -14.02
N LEU A 464 -34.31 36.63 -13.54
CA LEU A 464 -35.51 36.48 -14.39
C LEU A 464 -35.78 37.70 -15.29
N ARG A 465 -35.10 38.84 -15.07
CA ARG A 465 -35.44 40.13 -15.69
C ARG A 465 -35.03 40.26 -17.16
N PRO A 466 -33.86 39.74 -17.63
CA PRO A 466 -33.51 39.72 -19.06
C PRO A 466 -34.57 38.98 -19.91
N TYR A 467 -35.15 37.93 -19.36
CA TYR A 467 -36.17 37.10 -20.00
C TYR A 467 -37.59 37.69 -19.95
N GLY A 468 -37.81 38.76 -19.17
CA GLY A 468 -39.14 39.21 -18.74
C GLY A 468 -39.59 40.57 -19.27
N THR A 469 -40.04 40.65 -20.54
CA THR A 469 -40.96 41.73 -20.99
C THR A 469 -41.85 41.24 -22.15
N PRO A 470 -43.11 41.72 -22.29
CA PRO A 470 -44.14 40.96 -23.00
C PRO A 470 -44.37 41.36 -24.47
N VAL A 471 -44.82 40.39 -25.27
CA VAL A 471 -45.61 40.64 -26.49
C VAL A 471 -46.98 39.98 -26.32
N SER A 472 -48.04 40.80 -26.29
CA SER A 472 -49.43 40.33 -26.21
C SER A 472 -50.07 40.22 -27.59
N ALA A 473 -50.78 39.10 -27.82
CA ALA A 473 -51.78 38.85 -28.88
C ALA A 473 -51.31 38.94 -30.35
N GLY A 474 -51.41 37.82 -31.08
CA GLY A 474 -50.98 37.72 -32.49
C GLY A 474 -51.53 36.55 -33.31
N THR A 475 -52.76 36.08 -33.03
CA THR A 475 -53.64 35.23 -33.88
C THR A 475 -53.06 34.26 -34.93
N ALA A 476 -53.37 32.97 -34.70
CA ALA A 476 -53.94 32.00 -35.66
C ALA A 476 -53.05 31.18 -36.62
N ALA A 477 -53.53 29.94 -36.85
CA ALA A 477 -53.19 28.98 -37.92
C ALA A 477 -51.77 28.36 -37.91
N SER A 478 -51.58 27.06 -38.20
CA SER A 478 -52.55 25.96 -38.45
C SER A 478 -51.94 24.58 -38.13
N ALA A 479 -52.77 23.54 -38.28
CA ALA A 479 -52.40 22.12 -38.35
C ALA A 479 -51.25 21.83 -39.37
N SER A 480 -50.61 20.66 -39.41
CA SER A 480 -51.08 19.31 -39.04
C SER A 480 -49.94 18.27 -38.85
N GLN A 481 -50.29 17.06 -38.37
CA GLN A 481 -49.91 15.69 -38.85
C GLN A 481 -48.53 15.42 -39.51
N ALA A 482 -47.90 14.23 -39.40
CA ALA A 482 -48.12 13.04 -38.55
C ALA A 482 -47.03 11.96 -38.80
N THR A 483 -46.90 11.01 -37.87
CA THR A 483 -46.56 9.57 -38.06
C THR A 483 -45.23 9.10 -38.72
N ALA A 484 -44.47 8.37 -37.89
CA ALA A 484 -44.09 6.96 -38.05
C ALA A 484 -42.82 6.49 -38.82
N ALA A 485 -42.01 5.72 -38.05
CA ALA A 485 -41.40 4.41 -38.38
C ALA A 485 -40.23 4.30 -39.39
N GLY A 486 -39.20 3.53 -39.00
CA GLY A 486 -38.12 3.06 -39.87
C GLY A 486 -37.15 2.08 -39.19
N ALA A 487 -37.19 0.81 -39.58
CA ALA A 487 -36.28 -0.30 -39.19
C ALA A 487 -36.54 -1.50 -40.13
N PRO A 488 -35.74 -2.60 -40.11
CA PRO A 488 -34.32 -2.81 -39.78
C PRO A 488 -33.55 -3.37 -41.03
N VAL A 489 -32.42 -4.09 -40.88
CA VAL A 489 -32.20 -5.47 -41.42
C VAL A 489 -30.74 -6.01 -41.27
N GLN A 490 -30.69 -7.28 -40.88
CA GLN A 490 -29.70 -8.38 -40.83
C GLN A 490 -28.40 -8.40 -41.68
N ALA A 491 -27.50 -9.32 -41.29
CA ALA A 491 -26.58 -10.05 -42.18
C ALA A 491 -26.40 -11.54 -41.74
N GLN A 492 -26.09 -12.42 -42.70
CA GLN A 492 -25.65 -13.84 -42.56
C GLN A 492 -24.21 -13.95 -43.15
N GLY A 493 -23.38 -14.99 -43.04
CA GLY A 493 -23.49 -16.32 -42.39
C GLY A 493 -23.45 -17.50 -43.38
N ASP A 494 -22.31 -18.22 -43.54
CA ASP A 494 -22.21 -19.69 -43.82
C ASP A 494 -20.72 -20.21 -43.72
N SER A 495 -20.46 -21.45 -44.18
CA SER A 495 -19.39 -22.42 -43.87
C SER A 495 -18.63 -22.90 -45.16
N GLY A 496 -17.68 -23.86 -45.20
CA GLY A 496 -17.06 -24.74 -44.19
C GLY A 496 -16.19 -25.88 -44.82
N GLN A 497 -15.83 -26.90 -44.01
CA GLN A 497 -15.27 -28.24 -44.35
C GLN A 497 -13.82 -28.37 -44.91
N ALA A 498 -13.12 -29.53 -44.84
CA ALA A 498 -12.97 -30.55 -43.77
C ALA A 498 -11.88 -31.63 -44.12
N GLN A 499 -11.04 -32.03 -43.15
CA GLN A 499 -10.40 -33.37 -42.96
C GLN A 499 -9.47 -33.96 -44.07
N PRO A 500 -8.70 -35.06 -43.80
CA PRO A 500 -8.16 -35.62 -42.54
C PRO A 500 -6.60 -35.79 -42.68
N ASP A 501 -5.79 -36.65 -42.01
CA ASP A 501 -5.88 -37.51 -40.81
C ASP A 501 -4.46 -37.76 -40.23
N ALA A 502 -4.34 -38.03 -38.92
CA ALA A 502 -3.21 -38.73 -38.24
C ALA A 502 -3.43 -38.74 -36.71
N ALA A 503 -2.97 -39.79 -36.01
CA ALA A 503 -3.15 -39.93 -34.56
C ALA A 503 -1.81 -39.94 -33.80
N GLU A 504 -1.72 -39.10 -32.76
CA GLU A 504 -0.63 -39.15 -31.78
C GLU A 504 -1.19 -39.16 -30.34
N GLU A 505 -0.43 -39.82 -29.47
CA GLU A 505 -0.71 -39.96 -28.04
C GLU A 505 -0.40 -38.64 -27.31
N GLU A 506 -1.14 -38.29 -26.25
CA GLU A 506 -0.91 -37.06 -25.49
C GLU A 506 0.26 -37.20 -24.49
N GLU A 507 1.43 -37.61 -25.02
CA GLU A 507 2.70 -37.15 -24.46
C GLU A 507 2.78 -35.63 -24.70
N TYR A 508 3.17 -34.84 -23.69
CA TYR A 508 3.45 -33.42 -23.88
C TYR A 508 4.79 -33.25 -24.62
N GLY A 509 4.73 -33.53 -25.94
CA GLY A 509 5.85 -34.01 -26.76
C GLY A 509 6.53 -33.01 -27.69
N GLU A 510 6.08 -31.77 -27.81
CA GLU A 510 6.87 -30.70 -28.44
C GLU A 510 7.32 -29.66 -27.40
N ASP A 511 8.54 -29.83 -26.88
CA ASP A 511 9.23 -28.73 -26.22
C ASP A 511 9.58 -27.70 -27.29
N GLY A 512 8.92 -26.54 -27.27
CA GLY A 512 9.19 -25.40 -28.19
C GLY A 512 10.57 -24.74 -28.01
N LEU A 513 11.55 -25.44 -27.42
CA LEU A 513 12.96 -25.10 -27.38
C LEU A 513 13.64 -25.69 -28.62
N LYS A 514 14.13 -24.83 -29.52
CA LYS A 514 15.14 -25.27 -30.50
C LYS A 514 16.48 -25.43 -29.79
N PRO A 515 17.35 -26.39 -30.16
CA PRO A 515 18.68 -26.54 -29.56
C PRO A 515 19.47 -25.23 -29.67
N GLY A 516 19.75 -24.58 -28.53
CA GLY A 516 20.33 -23.24 -28.48
C GLY A 516 19.44 -22.16 -27.83
N ASP A 517 18.11 -22.30 -27.89
CA ASP A 517 17.16 -21.43 -27.15
C ASP A 517 17.43 -21.46 -25.63
N GLU A 518 18.07 -22.53 -25.15
CA GLU A 518 18.45 -22.75 -23.75
C GLU A 518 19.65 -21.88 -23.33
N GLU A 519 20.51 -21.50 -24.29
CA GLU A 519 21.71 -20.71 -24.01
C GLU A 519 21.44 -19.22 -24.19
N ASP A 520 20.93 -18.76 -25.33
CA ASP A 520 20.47 -17.39 -25.54
C ASP A 520 19.14 -17.34 -26.30
N GLU A 521 18.05 -17.15 -25.55
CA GLU A 521 16.69 -16.96 -26.04
C GLU A 521 16.59 -15.70 -26.93
N PRO A 522 16.15 -15.82 -28.20
CA PRO A 522 16.20 -14.72 -29.16
C PRO A 522 15.16 -13.62 -28.89
N GLU A 523 15.48 -12.40 -29.32
CA GLU A 523 14.70 -11.19 -29.02
C GLU A 523 13.45 -11.02 -29.91
N ASP A 524 13.21 -11.94 -30.86
CA ASP A 524 11.98 -12.00 -31.67
C ASP A 524 10.79 -12.64 -30.92
N HIS A 525 11.04 -13.18 -29.73
CA HIS A 525 10.02 -13.84 -28.91
C HIS A 525 9.12 -12.85 -28.17
N VAL A 526 7.81 -13.10 -28.25
CA VAL A 526 6.73 -12.33 -27.58
C VAL A 526 7.01 -12.05 -26.10
N PHE A 527 7.73 -12.94 -25.41
CA PHE A 527 8.24 -12.69 -24.06
C PHE A 527 9.50 -13.55 -23.77
N PRO A 528 10.70 -12.96 -23.62
CA PRO A 528 11.95 -13.69 -23.39
C PRO A 528 12.14 -14.06 -21.90
N ALA A 529 11.39 -15.07 -21.45
CA ALA A 529 11.29 -15.47 -20.05
C ALA A 529 12.61 -15.96 -19.45
N LEU A 530 13.38 -16.77 -20.18
CA LEU A 530 14.64 -17.34 -19.71
C LEU A 530 15.72 -16.26 -19.60
N LYS A 531 15.77 -15.32 -20.55
CA LYS A 531 16.66 -14.14 -20.48
C LYS A 531 16.36 -13.29 -19.25
N ILE A 532 15.08 -12.98 -19.00
CA ILE A 532 14.64 -12.21 -17.82
C ILE A 532 14.98 -12.95 -16.51
N LEU A 533 14.91 -14.28 -16.47
CA LEU A 533 15.29 -15.08 -15.31
C LEU A 533 16.82 -15.12 -15.09
N LYS A 534 17.61 -15.31 -16.16
CA LYS A 534 19.10 -15.22 -16.15
C LYS A 534 19.56 -13.88 -15.56
N ASP A 535 18.90 -12.79 -15.96
CA ASP A 535 19.15 -11.41 -15.51
C ASP A 535 18.72 -11.17 -14.07
N SER A 536 17.50 -11.56 -13.70
CA SER A 536 16.95 -11.37 -12.35
C SER A 536 17.87 -11.98 -11.28
N VAL A 537 18.33 -13.21 -11.53
CA VAL A 537 19.30 -13.90 -10.68
C VAL A 537 20.68 -13.24 -10.78
N GLY A 538 21.10 -12.79 -11.97
CA GLY A 538 22.39 -12.11 -12.19
C GLY A 538 22.54 -10.76 -11.46
N ARG A 539 21.44 -10.02 -11.25
CA ARG A 539 21.43 -8.73 -10.55
C ARG A 539 21.55 -8.84 -9.02
N SER A 540 21.52 -10.05 -8.46
CA SER A 540 21.52 -10.26 -7.01
C SER A 540 22.90 -10.07 -6.38
N LYS A 541 23.02 -9.07 -5.48
CA LYS A 541 24.22 -8.77 -4.68
C LYS A 541 24.72 -9.93 -3.78
N MET A 542 23.96 -11.03 -3.68
CA MET A 542 24.36 -12.22 -2.92
C MET A 542 25.24 -13.20 -3.70
N HIS A 543 25.48 -12.95 -4.99
CA HIS A 543 26.30 -13.78 -5.90
C HIS A 543 25.78 -15.23 -6.07
N PRO A 544 24.50 -15.41 -6.49
CA PRO A 544 23.84 -16.72 -6.57
C PRO A 544 24.57 -17.74 -7.45
N ILE A 545 24.65 -18.97 -6.94
CA ILE A 545 25.15 -20.13 -7.69
C ILE A 545 24.01 -20.63 -8.58
N LYS A 546 24.05 -20.29 -9.88
CA LYS A 546 22.98 -20.63 -10.84
C LYS A 546 22.91 -22.13 -11.17
N VAL A 547 24.06 -22.82 -11.18
CA VAL A 547 24.18 -24.24 -11.54
C VAL A 547 25.04 -24.95 -10.49
N ILE A 548 24.50 -25.97 -9.84
CA ILE A 548 25.33 -26.94 -9.11
C ILE A 548 26.01 -27.85 -10.12
N ARG A 549 27.34 -27.96 -10.03
CA ARG A 549 28.15 -28.75 -10.96
C ARG A 549 27.88 -30.25 -10.82
N LYS A 550 28.11 -31.04 -11.86
CA LYS A 550 27.67 -32.45 -11.90
C LYS A 550 28.31 -33.27 -10.78
N GLU A 551 29.59 -33.03 -10.52
CA GLU A 551 30.40 -33.66 -9.47
C GLU A 551 29.93 -33.38 -8.03
N GLU A 552 29.07 -32.38 -7.81
CA GLU A 552 28.50 -32.09 -6.49
C GLU A 552 27.10 -32.71 -6.28
N ARG A 553 26.42 -33.16 -7.34
CA ARG A 553 24.98 -33.52 -7.30
C ARG A 553 24.70 -34.81 -6.53
N ASP A 554 25.64 -35.73 -6.51
CA ASP A 554 25.52 -37.01 -5.80
C ASP A 554 25.93 -36.87 -4.31
N SER A 555 26.00 -35.63 -3.79
CA SER A 555 26.49 -35.31 -2.45
C SER A 555 25.69 -34.20 -1.76
N GLY A 556 25.72 -34.17 -0.43
CA GLY A 556 25.06 -33.13 0.36
C GLY A 556 23.53 -33.16 0.23
N PRO A 557 22.85 -32.03 0.01
CA PRO A 557 21.39 -31.97 0.09
C PRO A 557 20.68 -32.41 -1.20
N TRP A 558 21.37 -32.45 -2.34
CA TRP A 558 20.70 -32.63 -3.63
C TRP A 558 20.05 -34.01 -3.82
N PRO A 559 20.60 -35.13 -3.31
CA PRO A 559 19.91 -36.43 -3.30
C PRO A 559 18.66 -36.47 -2.42
N LEU A 560 18.53 -35.56 -1.43
CA LEU A 560 17.37 -35.48 -0.54
C LEU A 560 16.19 -34.74 -1.20
N ILE A 561 16.45 -33.96 -2.26
CA ILE A 561 15.43 -33.14 -2.92
C ILE A 561 14.73 -33.96 -4.01
N SER A 562 13.52 -34.41 -3.70
CA SER A 562 12.65 -35.13 -4.66
C SER A 562 11.55 -34.24 -5.20
N GLU A 563 10.95 -34.64 -6.33
CA GLU A 563 9.79 -33.94 -6.91
C GLU A 563 8.53 -34.02 -6.03
N HIS A 564 8.51 -34.91 -5.03
CA HIS A 564 7.38 -35.12 -4.11
C HIS A 564 7.40 -34.16 -2.92
N MET A 565 8.39 -33.26 -2.86
CA MET A 565 8.44 -32.11 -1.93
C MET A 565 7.63 -30.91 -2.46
N ASP A 566 6.75 -31.14 -3.44
CA ASP A 566 5.84 -30.15 -4.02
C ASP A 566 4.70 -29.76 -3.06
N GLY A 567 4.33 -30.66 -2.15
CA GLY A 567 3.21 -30.48 -1.23
C GLY A 567 1.85 -30.50 -1.92
N GLU A 568 1.69 -31.20 -3.06
CA GLU A 568 0.39 -31.28 -3.72
C GLU A 568 -0.68 -31.85 -2.75
N PRO A 569 -1.82 -31.19 -2.50
CA PRO A 569 -2.81 -31.67 -1.55
C PRO A 569 -3.61 -32.89 -2.04
N ARG A 570 -3.92 -32.94 -3.35
CA ARG A 570 -4.73 -33.96 -4.05
C ARG A 570 -5.79 -34.67 -3.19
N TRP A 571 -6.70 -33.89 -2.63
CA TRP A 571 -7.62 -34.33 -1.60
C TRP A 571 -9.08 -34.16 -2.04
N ALA A 572 -9.94 -35.01 -1.49
CA ALA A 572 -11.39 -34.88 -1.52
C ALA A 572 -11.94 -35.08 -0.10
N HIS A 573 -13.07 -34.44 0.20
CA HIS A 573 -13.71 -34.57 1.50
C HIS A 573 -14.09 -36.03 1.79
N PRO A 574 -13.91 -36.57 3.01
CA PRO A 574 -14.13 -37.99 3.30
C PRO A 574 -15.52 -38.53 2.93
N ASP A 575 -16.55 -37.71 3.11
CA ASP A 575 -17.94 -38.06 2.75
C ASP A 575 -18.24 -38.00 1.23
N VAL A 576 -17.34 -37.44 0.42
CA VAL A 576 -17.55 -37.20 -1.03
C VAL A 576 -16.87 -38.29 -1.84
N THR A 577 -17.64 -38.97 -2.70
CA THR A 577 -17.12 -40.01 -3.57
C THR A 577 -16.62 -39.41 -4.89
N VAL A 578 -15.37 -39.69 -5.25
CA VAL A 578 -14.76 -39.24 -6.52
C VAL A 578 -14.41 -40.46 -7.37
N THR A 579 -14.94 -40.53 -8.60
CA THR A 579 -14.70 -41.66 -9.52
C THR A 579 -14.25 -41.21 -10.91
N ARG A 580 -13.13 -41.76 -11.40
CA ARG A 580 -12.63 -41.56 -12.77
C ARG A 580 -13.51 -42.30 -13.77
N VAL A 581 -14.41 -41.60 -14.45
CA VAL A 581 -15.29 -42.14 -15.49
C VAL A 581 -14.72 -41.89 -16.90
N PRO A 582 -14.86 -42.83 -17.85
CA PRO A 582 -14.49 -42.59 -19.24
C PRO A 582 -15.50 -41.65 -19.91
N HIS A 583 -15.00 -40.64 -20.62
CA HIS A 583 -15.81 -39.70 -21.39
C HIS A 583 -15.24 -39.57 -22.80
N ILE A 584 -16.10 -39.51 -23.83
CA ILE A 584 -15.69 -39.34 -25.22
C ILE A 584 -15.99 -37.90 -25.61
N ARG A 585 -14.93 -37.11 -25.86
CA ARG A 585 -15.04 -35.73 -26.36
C ARG A 585 -15.73 -35.74 -27.73
N ALA A 586 -16.32 -34.61 -28.14
CA ALA A 586 -17.03 -34.48 -29.42
C ALA A 586 -16.17 -34.76 -30.67
N ASN A 587 -14.84 -34.74 -30.55
CA ASN A 587 -13.88 -35.14 -31.59
C ASN A 587 -13.51 -36.64 -31.55
N GLY A 588 -14.27 -37.47 -30.83
CA GLY A 588 -14.02 -38.91 -30.68
C GLY A 588 -12.93 -39.28 -29.66
N LYS A 589 -12.16 -38.32 -29.13
CA LYS A 589 -11.05 -38.61 -28.20
C LYS A 589 -11.59 -39.05 -26.82
N ARG A 590 -11.26 -40.28 -26.41
CA ARG A 590 -11.62 -40.82 -25.10
C ARG A 590 -10.68 -40.29 -24.01
N VAL A 591 -11.22 -39.46 -23.12
CA VAL A 591 -10.57 -38.95 -21.91
C VAL A 591 -11.14 -39.60 -20.66
N ARG A 592 -10.55 -39.31 -19.48
CA ARG A 592 -11.12 -39.67 -18.18
C ARG A 592 -11.51 -38.40 -17.45
N ARG A 593 -12.77 -38.30 -17.01
CA ARG A 593 -13.28 -37.20 -16.18
C ARG A 593 -13.53 -37.68 -14.77
N ASP A 594 -13.49 -36.79 -13.79
CA ASP A 594 -13.89 -37.11 -12.42
C ASP A 594 -15.37 -36.81 -12.19
N LYS A 595 -16.16 -37.86 -11.95
CA LYS A 595 -17.51 -37.77 -11.39
C LYS A 595 -17.39 -37.59 -9.88
N ILE A 596 -17.93 -36.49 -9.38
CA ILE A 596 -17.95 -36.14 -7.95
C ILE A 596 -19.38 -36.30 -7.43
N ASP A 597 -19.59 -37.29 -6.58
CA ASP A 597 -20.85 -37.54 -5.89
C ASP A 597 -20.79 -36.93 -4.48
N VAL A 598 -21.51 -35.82 -4.30
CA VAL A 598 -21.66 -35.13 -3.02
C VAL A 598 -22.95 -35.63 -2.33
N PRO A 599 -22.90 -36.07 -1.07
CA PRO A 599 -24.08 -36.59 -0.37
C PRO A 599 -25.00 -35.48 0.18
N ASP A 600 -26.27 -35.83 0.41
CA ASP A 600 -27.33 -34.92 0.90
C ASP A 600 -27.00 -34.22 2.23
N SER A 601 -26.05 -34.74 3.03
CA SER A 601 -25.52 -34.09 4.25
C SER A 601 -24.85 -32.74 3.97
N PHE A 602 -24.50 -32.45 2.71
CA PHE A 602 -24.01 -31.13 2.31
C PHE A 602 -25.12 -30.08 2.25
N GLY A 603 -26.40 -30.48 2.16
CA GLY A 603 -27.56 -29.60 2.05
C GLY A 603 -27.66 -28.92 0.68
N GLU A 604 -28.67 -28.06 0.50
CA GLU A 604 -28.86 -27.33 -0.76
C GLU A 604 -27.63 -26.47 -1.13
N GLY A 605 -27.25 -26.50 -2.41
CA GLY A 605 -26.08 -25.80 -2.92
C GLY A 605 -25.69 -26.29 -4.31
N VAL A 606 -24.54 -25.82 -4.78
CA VAL A 606 -23.92 -26.14 -6.06
C VAL A 606 -22.41 -26.30 -5.91
N LEU A 607 -21.77 -26.97 -6.87
CA LEU A 607 -20.32 -27.01 -6.94
C LEU A 607 -19.77 -25.69 -7.47
N CYS A 608 -18.98 -24.98 -6.66
CA CYS A 608 -18.18 -23.84 -7.06
C CYS A 608 -16.73 -24.30 -7.31
N LEU A 609 -16.36 -24.42 -8.58
CA LEU A 609 -14.98 -24.69 -8.99
C LEU A 609 -14.20 -23.39 -9.09
N ILE A 610 -12.99 -23.41 -8.54
CA ILE A 610 -12.05 -22.31 -8.46
C ILE A 610 -10.77 -22.74 -9.18
N ASP A 611 -10.34 -21.95 -10.17
CA ASP A 611 -9.14 -22.20 -10.99
C ASP A 611 -8.21 -20.98 -10.91
N ARG A 612 -7.07 -21.15 -10.23
CA ARG A 612 -6.12 -20.06 -9.91
C ARG A 612 -5.17 -19.76 -11.05
N ASN A 613 -5.15 -18.50 -11.48
CA ASN A 613 -4.30 -18.05 -12.56
C ASN A 613 -2.81 -18.02 -12.17
N GLY A 614 -2.04 -18.97 -12.69
CA GLY A 614 -0.58 -18.90 -12.72
C GLY A 614 0.06 -18.96 -11.32
N SER A 615 -0.17 -20.05 -10.58
CA SER A 615 0.35 -20.22 -9.22
C SER A 615 1.89 -20.22 -9.13
N PHE A 616 2.63 -20.82 -10.07
CA PHE A 616 4.11 -20.78 -10.02
C PHE A 616 4.68 -19.36 -10.25
N PRO A 617 4.27 -18.60 -11.29
CA PRO A 617 4.64 -17.19 -11.41
C PRO A 617 4.21 -16.35 -10.19
N SER A 618 3.02 -16.61 -9.63
CA SER A 618 2.56 -15.97 -8.39
C SER A 618 3.54 -16.21 -7.24
N ALA A 619 4.01 -17.45 -7.04
CA ALA A 619 4.98 -17.81 -6.00
C ALA A 619 6.32 -17.06 -6.13
N CYS A 620 6.79 -16.79 -7.36
CA CYS A 620 8.01 -16.01 -7.62
C CYS A 620 8.02 -14.58 -7.05
N SER A 621 6.88 -14.07 -6.54
CA SER A 621 6.80 -12.75 -5.91
C SER A 621 7.57 -12.62 -4.59
N ALA A 622 7.67 -13.71 -3.81
CA ALA A 622 8.22 -13.72 -2.44
C ALA A 622 8.66 -15.12 -1.96
N VAL A 623 8.98 -16.05 -2.87
CA VAL A 623 9.43 -17.41 -2.51
C VAL A 623 10.76 -17.35 -1.73
N PRO A 624 10.85 -17.94 -0.52
CA PRO A 624 12.09 -17.97 0.26
C PRO A 624 13.12 -18.93 -0.34
N LEU A 625 14.15 -18.37 -0.98
CA LEU A 625 15.24 -19.11 -1.63
C LEU A 625 16.59 -18.85 -0.96
N ALA A 626 17.49 -19.83 -1.02
CA ALA A 626 18.91 -19.62 -0.71
C ALA A 626 19.69 -19.34 -2.01
N PRO A 627 20.21 -18.13 -2.26
CA PRO A 627 20.94 -17.84 -3.50
C PRO A 627 22.21 -18.70 -3.67
N ASN A 628 22.85 -19.04 -2.55
CA ASN A 628 24.17 -19.67 -2.54
C ASN A 628 24.06 -21.18 -2.23
N LYS A 629 25.18 -21.85 -1.95
CA LYS A 629 25.19 -23.27 -1.59
C LYS A 629 24.48 -23.48 -0.25
N LEU A 630 23.60 -24.48 -0.20
CA LEU A 630 23.03 -24.99 1.05
C LEU A 630 24.13 -25.70 1.84
N LEU A 631 24.28 -25.36 3.11
CA LEU A 631 25.22 -25.96 4.04
C LEU A 631 24.47 -26.91 4.99
N HIS A 632 25.14 -27.97 5.45
CA HIS A 632 24.58 -28.81 6.51
C HIS A 632 24.53 -27.99 7.80
N THR A 633 23.32 -27.78 8.34
CA THR A 633 23.09 -27.01 9.57
C THR A 633 22.62 -27.87 10.74
N GLY A 634 22.29 -29.14 10.50
CA GLY A 634 21.97 -30.08 11.58
C GLY A 634 20.55 -29.91 12.15
N PRO A 635 20.24 -30.56 13.28
CA PRO A 635 19.02 -30.28 14.05
C PRO A 635 18.97 -28.81 14.49
N LEU A 636 17.76 -28.27 14.60
CA LEU A 636 17.52 -26.88 15.02
C LEU A 636 16.43 -26.82 16.10
N ASP A 637 16.66 -26.04 17.17
CA ASP A 637 15.65 -25.82 18.22
C ASP A 637 14.37 -25.15 17.69
N ALA A 638 14.49 -24.35 16.63
CA ALA A 638 13.38 -23.67 15.96
C ALA A 638 13.76 -23.27 14.52
N TYR A 639 12.74 -23.01 13.69
CA TYR A 639 12.91 -22.44 12.35
C TYR A 639 13.31 -20.96 12.41
N ASP A 640 14.51 -20.64 11.89
CA ASP A 640 14.96 -19.26 11.65
C ASP A 640 14.55 -18.76 10.27
N LYS A 641 13.90 -17.58 10.23
CA LYS A 641 13.47 -16.87 9.01
C LYS A 641 14.64 -16.33 8.18
N ALA A 642 15.85 -16.19 8.76
CA ALA A 642 17.03 -15.80 8.00
C ALA A 642 17.63 -16.97 7.20
N GLY A 643 17.19 -18.22 7.44
CA GLY A 643 17.54 -19.41 6.69
C GLY A 643 16.48 -19.81 5.64
N ALA A 644 16.95 -20.33 4.52
CA ALA A 644 16.11 -21.02 3.53
C ALA A 644 16.83 -22.30 3.06
N GLY A 645 16.06 -23.34 2.75
CA GLY A 645 16.57 -24.64 2.34
C GLY A 645 15.57 -25.77 2.57
N ILE A 646 16.06 -26.90 3.09
CA ILE A 646 15.27 -28.08 3.43
C ILE A 646 15.48 -28.50 4.89
N TYR A 647 14.45 -29.11 5.47
CA TYR A 647 14.34 -29.45 6.90
C TYR A 647 13.72 -30.84 7.05
N LEU A 648 14.30 -31.70 7.88
CA LEU A 648 13.75 -33.00 8.24
C LEU A 648 12.91 -32.85 9.51
N ILE A 649 11.62 -33.15 9.43
CA ILE A 649 10.66 -32.91 10.52
C ILE A 649 9.78 -34.12 10.78
N ASP A 650 9.26 -34.23 12.00
CA ASP A 650 8.12 -35.12 12.27
C ASP A 650 6.88 -34.65 11.49
N ILE A 651 6.04 -35.58 11.03
CA ILE A 651 4.72 -35.23 10.48
C ILE A 651 3.82 -34.76 11.65
N PRO A 652 3.34 -33.50 11.67
CA PRO A 652 2.50 -33.03 12.77
C PRO A 652 1.11 -33.68 12.74
N GLU A 653 0.52 -33.89 13.92
CA GLU A 653 -0.86 -34.38 14.03
C GLU A 653 -1.85 -33.37 13.42
N TRP A 654 -2.78 -33.87 12.59
CA TRP A 654 -3.81 -33.08 11.94
C TRP A 654 -5.17 -33.75 12.13
N THR A 655 -5.97 -33.23 13.05
CA THR A 655 -7.24 -33.82 13.49
C THR A 655 -8.45 -33.39 12.67
N ARG A 656 -8.26 -32.58 11.62
CA ARG A 656 -9.36 -32.04 10.79
C ARG A 656 -9.69 -32.98 9.63
N THR A 657 -10.98 -33.23 9.44
CA THR A 657 -11.54 -33.99 8.31
C THR A 657 -12.09 -33.12 7.18
N ASP A 658 -12.20 -31.81 7.38
CA ASP A 658 -12.76 -30.83 6.43
C ASP A 658 -11.70 -30.09 5.59
N MET A 659 -10.41 -30.38 5.82
CA MET A 659 -9.27 -29.79 5.14
C MET A 659 -8.11 -30.80 5.07
N PRO A 660 -7.39 -30.95 3.95
CA PRO A 660 -6.19 -31.80 3.88
C PRO A 660 -5.10 -31.34 4.85
N HIS A 661 -4.22 -32.28 5.22
CA HIS A 661 -3.00 -32.00 5.98
C HIS A 661 -2.19 -30.86 5.32
N PRO A 662 -1.61 -29.93 6.10
CA PRO A 662 -0.88 -28.77 5.55
C PRO A 662 0.31 -29.10 4.65
N LEU A 663 0.95 -30.27 4.81
CA LEU A 663 2.05 -30.74 3.95
C LEU A 663 1.56 -31.45 2.67
N GLY A 664 0.24 -31.57 2.46
CA GLY A 664 -0.34 -32.36 1.38
C GLY A 664 0.22 -33.78 1.33
N ARG A 665 0.49 -34.28 0.13
CA ARG A 665 0.99 -35.64 -0.13
C ARG A 665 2.44 -35.91 0.26
N ILE A 666 3.15 -34.97 0.88
CA ILE A 666 4.47 -35.26 1.48
C ILE A 666 4.32 -36.35 2.56
N ILE A 667 3.19 -36.37 3.28
CA ILE A 667 2.89 -37.36 4.32
C ILE A 667 2.68 -38.78 3.78
N ASP A 668 2.46 -38.96 2.48
CA ASP A 668 2.33 -40.29 1.84
C ASP A 668 3.66 -41.07 1.89
N ARG A 669 4.78 -40.40 2.20
CA ARG A 669 6.15 -40.91 2.02
C ARG A 669 7.10 -40.51 3.16
N PRO A 670 6.83 -40.93 4.41
CA PRO A 670 7.80 -40.80 5.49
C PRO A 670 9.06 -41.65 5.23
N ASP A 671 10.13 -41.32 5.94
CA ASP A 671 11.27 -42.21 6.15
C ASP A 671 10.96 -43.33 7.17
N GLU A 672 11.96 -44.16 7.48
CA GLU A 672 11.83 -45.30 8.40
C GLU A 672 11.48 -44.87 9.85
N ASP A 673 11.74 -43.61 10.22
CA ASP A 673 11.44 -43.03 11.54
C ASP A 673 10.10 -42.25 11.55
N GLY A 674 9.36 -42.21 10.44
CA GLY A 674 8.09 -41.47 10.33
C GLY A 674 8.23 -39.98 9.97
N ARG A 675 9.44 -39.53 9.60
CA ARG A 675 9.76 -38.12 9.31
C ARG A 675 9.71 -37.82 7.82
N VAL A 676 9.66 -36.53 7.48
CA VAL A 676 9.63 -36.05 6.09
C VAL A 676 10.58 -34.86 5.88
N TRP A 677 11.26 -34.86 4.73
CA TRP A 677 11.98 -33.68 4.25
C TRP A 677 10.99 -32.67 3.66
N VAL A 678 11.03 -31.43 4.15
CA VAL A 678 10.19 -30.31 3.69
C VAL A 678 11.02 -29.10 3.28
N THR A 679 10.48 -28.28 2.38
CA THR A 679 11.07 -27.00 1.94
C THR A 679 10.69 -25.84 2.85
N THR A 680 11.42 -24.72 2.78
CA THR A 680 11.17 -23.49 3.56
C THR A 680 9.70 -23.03 3.63
N PRO A 681 8.90 -23.03 2.55
CA PRO A 681 7.49 -22.62 2.61
C PRO A 681 6.64 -23.48 3.55
N HIS A 682 6.88 -24.80 3.57
CA HIS A 682 6.16 -25.74 4.42
C HIS A 682 6.48 -25.56 5.90
N ILE A 683 7.75 -25.45 6.27
CA ILE A 683 8.10 -25.20 7.69
C ILE A 683 7.61 -23.82 8.16
N LYS A 684 7.66 -22.80 7.28
CA LYS A 684 7.10 -21.45 7.51
C LYS A 684 5.57 -21.48 7.72
N GLN A 685 4.85 -22.36 7.01
CA GLN A 685 3.42 -22.63 7.16
C GLN A 685 3.11 -23.36 8.48
N LEU A 686 3.80 -24.47 8.78
CA LEU A 686 3.59 -25.21 10.03
C LEU A 686 3.87 -24.36 11.27
N VAL A 687 4.98 -23.60 11.27
CA VAL A 687 5.32 -22.66 12.35
C VAL A 687 4.33 -21.48 12.42
N LYS A 688 3.58 -21.18 11.35
CA LYS A 688 2.40 -20.29 11.46
C LYS A 688 1.24 -21.02 12.13
N LEU A 689 0.82 -22.18 11.61
CA LEU A 689 -0.31 -22.95 12.14
C LEU A 689 -0.17 -23.30 13.63
N ALA A 690 1.04 -23.61 14.10
CA ALA A 690 1.32 -23.83 15.52
C ALA A 690 1.14 -22.55 16.38
N ARG A 691 1.57 -21.38 15.90
CA ARG A 691 1.34 -20.09 16.59
C ARG A 691 -0.12 -19.67 16.58
N ASP A 692 -0.84 -20.02 15.51
CA ASP A 692 -2.27 -19.76 15.35
C ASP A 692 -3.14 -20.82 16.07
N ASN A 693 -2.52 -21.74 16.84
CA ASN A 693 -3.15 -22.83 17.61
C ASN A 693 -3.96 -23.84 16.77
N HIS A 694 -3.57 -24.02 15.50
CA HIS A 694 -4.11 -25.04 14.59
C HIS A 694 -3.28 -26.36 14.60
N LEU A 695 -2.14 -26.38 15.29
CA LEU A 695 -1.33 -27.58 15.55
C LEU A 695 -1.03 -27.64 17.06
N GLY A 696 -0.98 -28.85 17.64
CA GLY A 696 -0.78 -29.04 19.09
C GLY A 696 0.65 -28.74 19.59
N ALA A 697 1.63 -28.64 18.70
CA ALA A 697 3.02 -28.35 19.01
C ALA A 697 3.72 -27.61 17.86
N MET A 698 4.90 -27.04 18.15
CA MET A 698 5.83 -26.61 17.10
C MET A 698 6.46 -27.83 16.42
N PRO A 699 6.75 -27.78 15.11
CA PRO A 699 7.41 -28.87 14.41
C PRO A 699 8.89 -29.01 14.83
N THR A 700 9.28 -30.20 15.27
CA THR A 700 10.68 -30.57 15.55
C THR A 700 11.50 -30.55 14.27
N ILE A 701 12.76 -30.05 14.31
CA ILE A 701 13.69 -30.10 13.18
C ILE A 701 14.87 -31.01 13.57
N HIS A 702 14.86 -32.23 13.04
CA HIS A 702 15.85 -33.29 13.32
C HIS A 702 17.13 -33.14 12.50
N ASP A 703 17.01 -32.60 11.29
CA ASP A 703 18.15 -32.22 10.45
C ASP A 703 17.76 -31.07 9.51
N SER A 704 18.75 -30.34 8.98
CA SER A 704 18.52 -29.23 8.07
C SER A 704 19.70 -28.96 7.15
N TRP A 705 19.40 -28.51 5.94
CA TRP A 705 20.36 -28.00 4.96
C TRP A 705 19.91 -26.63 4.51
N THR A 706 20.58 -25.57 5.00
CA THR A 706 20.13 -24.19 4.82
C THR A 706 21.22 -23.26 4.28
N GLY A 707 20.79 -22.13 3.74
CA GLY A 707 21.63 -20.99 3.40
C GLY A 707 20.87 -19.70 3.64
N LYS A 708 21.55 -18.54 3.58
CA LYS A 708 20.90 -17.24 3.85
C LYS A 708 19.72 -17.00 2.91
N ALA A 709 18.54 -16.76 3.48
CA ALA A 709 17.30 -16.53 2.77
C ALA A 709 17.30 -15.25 1.92
N ASN A 710 16.56 -15.31 0.81
CA ASN A 710 16.30 -14.20 -0.08
C ASN A 710 14.94 -14.41 -0.78
N GLU A 711 13.92 -13.66 -0.35
CA GLU A 711 12.58 -13.70 -0.95
C GLU A 711 12.46 -12.82 -2.22
N SER A 712 13.47 -12.01 -2.54
CA SER A 712 13.44 -11.09 -3.69
C SER A 712 14.16 -11.61 -4.94
N LEU A 713 14.82 -12.79 -4.88
CA LEU A 713 15.65 -13.34 -5.96
C LEU A 713 14.90 -13.49 -7.30
N PHE A 714 13.62 -13.87 -7.28
CA PHE A 714 12.76 -13.97 -8.47
C PHE A 714 11.77 -12.80 -8.62
N LYS A 715 11.81 -11.79 -7.73
CA LYS A 715 10.87 -10.65 -7.75
C LYS A 715 10.90 -9.84 -9.07
N PRO A 716 12.05 -9.58 -9.72
CA PRO A 716 12.06 -8.88 -11.01
C PRO A 716 11.47 -9.71 -12.15
N PHE A 717 11.67 -11.04 -12.13
CA PHE A 717 11.04 -11.97 -13.06
C PHE A 717 9.51 -12.04 -12.86
N TYR A 718 9.05 -12.04 -11.60
CA TYR A 718 7.62 -11.91 -11.28
C TYR A 718 7.02 -10.59 -11.80
N GLN A 719 7.74 -9.47 -11.66
CA GLN A 719 7.28 -8.17 -12.15
C GLN A 719 7.11 -8.17 -13.68
N ALA A 720 8.17 -8.50 -14.43
CA ALA A 720 8.11 -8.54 -15.90
C ALA A 720 7.09 -9.57 -16.44
N THR A 721 6.97 -10.74 -15.81
CA THR A 721 5.94 -11.73 -16.20
C THR A 721 4.52 -11.25 -15.91
N ARG A 722 4.29 -10.46 -14.85
CA ARG A 722 2.98 -9.86 -14.53
C ARG A 722 2.63 -8.72 -15.48
N GLU A 723 3.60 -7.89 -15.83
CA GLU A 723 3.46 -6.79 -16.80
C GLU A 723 3.04 -7.36 -18.17
N ALA A 724 3.85 -8.25 -18.76
CA ALA A 724 3.53 -8.89 -20.04
C ALA A 724 2.23 -9.73 -20.02
N ARG A 725 1.83 -10.28 -18.86
CA ARG A 725 0.52 -10.95 -18.73
C ARG A 725 -0.63 -9.97 -18.96
N THR A 726 -0.53 -8.77 -18.40
CA THR A 726 -1.62 -7.79 -18.40
C THR A 726 -1.91 -7.31 -19.83
N GLU A 727 -0.86 -7.13 -20.63
CA GLU A 727 -0.93 -6.83 -22.05
C GLU A 727 -1.46 -8.01 -22.87
N LEU A 728 -0.82 -9.19 -22.76
CA LEU A 728 -1.12 -10.33 -23.62
C LEU A 728 -2.45 -11.03 -23.31
N VAL A 729 -3.02 -10.86 -22.10
CA VAL A 729 -4.39 -11.33 -21.79
C VAL A 729 -5.45 -10.57 -22.60
N GLN A 730 -5.21 -9.31 -22.96
CA GLN A 730 -6.12 -8.53 -23.80
C GLN A 730 -6.03 -8.93 -25.28
N VAL A 731 -4.81 -9.22 -25.75
CA VAL A 731 -4.55 -9.70 -27.13
C VAL A 731 -5.06 -11.13 -27.33
N GLY A 732 -4.91 -11.99 -26.31
CA GLY A 732 -5.31 -13.39 -26.35
C GLY A 732 -4.54 -14.20 -27.40
N GLY A 733 -5.25 -15.14 -28.05
CA GLY A 733 -4.74 -15.92 -29.18
C GLY A 733 -3.43 -16.65 -28.93
N ASP A 734 -2.66 -16.84 -30.00
CA ASP A 734 -1.36 -17.51 -29.98
C ASP A 734 -0.24 -16.72 -29.29
N PRO A 735 -0.18 -15.36 -29.31
CA PRO A 735 0.78 -14.60 -28.49
C PRO A 735 0.70 -14.94 -26.99
N TYR A 736 -0.52 -15.06 -26.46
CA TYR A 736 -0.73 -15.44 -25.05
C TYR A 736 -0.37 -16.92 -24.77
N LYS A 737 -0.57 -17.83 -25.75
CA LYS A 737 -0.06 -19.22 -25.65
C LYS A 737 1.48 -19.24 -25.62
N ALA A 738 2.13 -18.55 -26.55
CA ALA A 738 3.59 -18.49 -26.66
C ALA A 738 4.25 -17.96 -25.37
N TYR A 739 3.69 -16.88 -24.81
CA TYR A 739 4.07 -16.34 -23.51
C TYR A 739 3.96 -17.39 -22.39
N LYS A 740 2.84 -18.11 -22.27
CA LYS A 740 2.67 -19.17 -21.27
C LYS A 740 3.71 -20.29 -21.45
N THR A 741 3.99 -20.67 -22.69
CA THR A 741 4.96 -21.72 -23.02
C THR A 741 6.38 -21.31 -22.62
N ARG A 742 6.85 -20.11 -23.01
CA ARG A 742 8.19 -19.62 -22.61
C ARG A 742 8.33 -19.43 -21.10
N LEU A 743 7.28 -18.91 -20.43
CA LEU A 743 7.21 -18.82 -18.97
C LEU A 743 7.30 -20.19 -18.27
N SER A 744 6.57 -21.20 -18.77
CA SER A 744 6.65 -22.57 -18.28
C SER A 744 8.04 -23.18 -18.50
N ILE A 745 8.62 -22.98 -19.68
CA ILE A 745 9.98 -23.43 -20.04
C ILE A 745 11.02 -22.85 -19.07
N ALA A 746 11.06 -21.53 -18.88
CA ALA A 746 12.05 -20.87 -18.01
C ALA A 746 12.00 -21.40 -16.57
N LEU A 747 10.80 -21.66 -16.04
CA LEU A 747 10.62 -22.23 -14.70
C LEU A 747 10.89 -23.75 -14.64
N ARG A 748 10.75 -24.50 -15.74
CA ARG A 748 11.14 -25.93 -15.82
C ARG A 748 12.67 -26.07 -15.89
N LEU A 749 13.35 -25.17 -16.59
CA LEU A 749 14.82 -25.16 -16.71
C LEU A 749 15.56 -24.95 -15.38
N LEU A 750 14.90 -24.50 -14.31
CA LEU A 750 15.47 -24.52 -12.95
C LEU A 750 15.92 -25.93 -12.51
N TRP A 751 15.24 -26.99 -12.98
CA TRP A 751 15.61 -28.39 -12.74
C TRP A 751 15.17 -29.25 -13.95
N PRO A 752 15.99 -29.34 -15.01
CA PRO A 752 15.66 -30.12 -16.20
C PRO A 752 15.69 -31.63 -15.88
N LYS A 753 14.65 -32.35 -16.27
CA LYS A 753 14.53 -33.81 -16.05
C LYS A 753 15.16 -34.66 -17.16
N ARG A 754 15.22 -34.14 -18.40
CA ARG A 754 15.79 -34.84 -19.57
C ARG A 754 17.32 -34.65 -19.56
N PRO A 755 18.16 -35.71 -19.46
CA PRO A 755 19.63 -35.56 -19.35
C PRO A 755 20.32 -34.88 -20.53
N ALA A 756 19.66 -34.81 -21.70
CA ALA A 756 20.14 -34.14 -22.90
C ALA A 756 19.77 -32.64 -22.96
N GLN A 757 18.84 -32.16 -22.13
CA GLN A 757 18.39 -30.78 -22.13
C GLN A 757 19.45 -29.88 -21.47
N LYS A 758 19.92 -28.86 -22.21
CA LYS A 758 20.80 -27.85 -21.63
C LYS A 758 20.00 -26.94 -20.70
N SER A 759 20.67 -26.34 -19.72
CA SER A 759 20.07 -25.29 -18.91
C SER A 759 21.13 -24.36 -18.33
N PRO A 760 20.89 -23.04 -18.27
CA PRO A 760 21.70 -22.08 -17.51
C PRO A 760 21.44 -22.18 -15.99
N PHE A 761 20.59 -23.12 -15.55
CA PHE A 761 20.28 -23.39 -14.16
C PHE A 761 20.34 -24.89 -13.83
N TRP A 762 20.75 -25.20 -12.60
CA TRP A 762 20.42 -26.48 -11.95
C TRP A 762 20.35 -26.23 -10.45
N ARG A 763 19.12 -26.01 -9.98
CA ARG A 763 18.74 -25.67 -8.59
C ARG A 763 17.41 -26.35 -8.25
N PRO A 764 17.44 -27.66 -7.92
CA PRO A 764 16.24 -28.40 -7.53
C PRO A 764 15.58 -27.81 -6.28
N ASP A 765 16.38 -27.24 -5.37
CA ASP A 765 15.93 -26.49 -4.19
C ASP A 765 15.10 -25.26 -4.56
N TRP A 766 15.51 -24.49 -5.58
CA TRP A 766 14.73 -23.34 -6.06
C TRP A 766 13.44 -23.80 -6.75
N ARG A 767 13.52 -24.85 -7.58
CA ARG A 767 12.35 -25.41 -8.27
C ARG A 767 11.32 -25.93 -7.27
N MET A 768 11.74 -26.71 -6.27
CA MET A 768 10.83 -27.26 -5.26
C MET A 768 10.31 -26.20 -4.28
N SER A 769 11.14 -25.24 -3.85
CA SER A 769 10.64 -24.14 -3.00
C SER A 769 9.60 -23.26 -3.72
N MET A 770 9.75 -23.02 -5.03
CA MET A 770 8.75 -22.29 -5.83
C MET A 770 7.44 -23.09 -6.00
N VAL A 771 7.52 -24.40 -6.21
CA VAL A 771 6.33 -25.27 -6.31
C VAL A 771 5.62 -25.38 -4.96
N ALA A 772 6.36 -25.59 -3.88
CA ALA A 772 5.86 -25.60 -2.50
C ALA A 772 5.18 -24.27 -2.14
N GLU A 773 5.81 -23.13 -2.40
CA GLU A 773 5.21 -21.80 -2.16
C GLU A 773 3.90 -21.61 -2.94
N ALA A 774 3.77 -22.20 -4.13
CA ALA A 774 2.50 -22.22 -4.86
C ALA A 774 1.43 -23.08 -4.16
N SER A 775 1.78 -24.28 -3.71
CA SER A 775 0.86 -25.17 -2.97
C SER A 775 0.44 -24.59 -1.62
N VAL A 776 1.40 -24.13 -0.81
CA VAL A 776 1.18 -23.50 0.50
C VAL A 776 0.25 -22.29 0.39
N ARG A 777 0.40 -21.45 -0.65
CA ARG A 777 -0.51 -20.33 -0.92
C ARG A 777 -1.91 -20.77 -1.39
N HIS A 778 -2.05 -21.92 -2.02
CA HIS A 778 -3.34 -22.47 -2.45
C HIS A 778 -4.08 -23.06 -1.25
N TRP A 779 -3.39 -23.90 -0.46
CA TRP A 779 -3.86 -24.47 0.80
C TRP A 779 -4.27 -23.37 1.79
N THR A 780 -3.49 -22.30 1.94
CA THR A 780 -3.79 -21.23 2.90
C THR A 780 -5.11 -20.51 2.60
N VAL A 781 -5.36 -20.16 1.32
CA VAL A 781 -6.61 -19.47 0.92
C VAL A 781 -7.82 -20.40 1.02
N ALA A 782 -7.64 -21.70 0.72
CA ALA A 782 -8.65 -22.72 0.93
C ALA A 782 -8.98 -22.92 2.43
N PHE A 783 -7.96 -22.96 3.30
CA PHE A 783 -8.14 -23.10 4.74
C PHE A 783 -8.84 -21.88 5.36
N GLN A 784 -8.57 -20.66 4.86
CA GLN A 784 -9.31 -19.47 5.25
C GLN A 784 -10.79 -19.57 4.82
N ALA A 785 -11.10 -20.08 3.62
CA ALA A 785 -12.48 -20.32 3.20
C ALA A 785 -13.22 -21.33 4.09
N VAL A 786 -12.54 -22.39 4.53
CA VAL A 786 -13.09 -23.38 5.47
C VAL A 786 -13.34 -22.76 6.86
N GLN A 787 -12.48 -21.84 7.31
CA GLN A 787 -12.73 -21.05 8.54
C GLN A 787 -13.92 -20.09 8.39
N GLU A 788 -14.10 -19.49 7.20
CA GLU A 788 -15.30 -18.74 6.78
C GLU A 788 -16.55 -19.64 6.54
N ARG A 789 -16.50 -20.92 6.94
CA ARG A 789 -17.58 -21.93 6.85
C ARG A 789 -17.95 -22.41 5.44
N HIS A 790 -17.16 -22.10 4.41
CA HIS A 790 -17.35 -22.72 3.10
C HIS A 790 -16.94 -24.20 3.13
N LYS A 791 -17.82 -25.09 2.67
CA LYS A 791 -17.58 -26.53 2.64
C LYS A 791 -16.62 -26.87 1.48
N LEU A 792 -15.38 -27.25 1.79
CA LEU A 792 -14.41 -27.71 0.80
C LEU A 792 -14.76 -29.15 0.38
N VAL A 793 -14.91 -29.37 -0.92
CA VAL A 793 -15.26 -30.66 -1.54
C VAL A 793 -13.99 -31.36 -2.06
N ALA A 794 -13.07 -30.60 -2.67
CA ALA A 794 -11.78 -31.11 -3.12
C ALA A 794 -10.72 -30.00 -3.25
N LEU A 795 -9.44 -30.36 -3.11
CA LEU A 795 -8.29 -29.48 -3.31
C LEU A 795 -7.22 -30.22 -4.11
N ARG A 796 -6.87 -29.71 -5.30
CA ARG A 796 -6.11 -30.44 -6.33
C ARG A 796 -5.02 -29.57 -6.92
N ASN A 797 -3.92 -30.19 -7.38
CA ASN A 797 -2.80 -29.49 -8.02
C ASN A 797 -2.32 -28.30 -7.15
N VAL A 798 -1.95 -27.16 -7.74
CA VAL A 798 -1.57 -25.93 -7.00
C VAL A 798 -2.50 -24.75 -7.30
N ASP A 799 -3.65 -25.03 -7.89
CA ASP A 799 -4.53 -24.04 -8.52
C ASP A 799 -6.03 -24.39 -8.47
N GLN A 800 -6.40 -25.66 -8.35
CA GLN A 800 -7.79 -26.09 -8.35
C GLN A 800 -8.35 -26.29 -6.94
N ALA A 801 -9.46 -25.63 -6.62
CA ALA A 801 -10.27 -25.91 -5.44
C ALA A 801 -11.74 -26.08 -5.83
N ILE A 802 -12.46 -26.95 -5.14
CA ILE A 802 -13.88 -27.20 -5.36
C ILE A 802 -14.59 -27.04 -4.02
N PHE A 803 -15.58 -26.15 -3.97
CA PHE A 803 -16.41 -25.90 -2.79
C PHE A 803 -17.87 -26.26 -3.06
N TRP A 804 -18.61 -26.57 -2.01
CA TRP A 804 -20.07 -26.59 -2.03
C TRP A 804 -20.58 -25.27 -1.46
N THR A 805 -21.32 -24.51 -2.27
CA THR A 805 -21.77 -23.15 -1.92
C THR A 805 -23.22 -22.93 -2.33
N PRO A 806 -23.92 -21.95 -1.76
CA PRO A 806 -25.11 -21.40 -2.39
C PRO A 806 -24.82 -20.91 -3.83
N PRO A 807 -25.82 -20.91 -4.73
CA PRO A 807 -25.64 -20.42 -6.10
C PRO A 807 -25.13 -18.98 -6.15
N GLY A 808 -24.11 -18.73 -6.98
CA GLY A 808 -23.58 -17.38 -7.21
C GLY A 808 -22.62 -16.87 -6.13
N THR A 809 -22.49 -17.53 -4.97
CA THR A 809 -21.62 -17.11 -3.85
C THR A 809 -20.32 -17.93 -3.79
N PRO A 810 -19.18 -17.43 -4.31
CA PRO A 810 -17.88 -18.07 -4.15
C PRO A 810 -17.29 -17.71 -2.78
N PRO A 811 -16.25 -18.41 -2.29
CA PRO A 811 -15.59 -18.01 -1.05
C PRO A 811 -14.88 -16.66 -1.19
N SER A 812 -15.11 -15.77 -0.22
CA SER A 812 -14.61 -14.38 -0.17
C SER A 812 -13.08 -14.28 -0.30
N THR A 813 -12.38 -15.30 0.20
CA THR A 813 -10.92 -15.39 0.21
C THR A 813 -10.29 -15.45 -1.20
N TYR A 814 -11.06 -15.83 -2.22
CA TYR A 814 -10.57 -15.92 -3.60
C TYR A 814 -10.97 -14.69 -4.44
N ARG A 815 -10.00 -13.79 -4.65
CA ARG A 815 -10.12 -12.66 -5.58
C ARG A 815 -10.37 -13.15 -7.01
N ILE A 816 -11.55 -12.88 -7.55
CA ILE A 816 -11.94 -13.23 -8.92
C ILE A 816 -11.19 -12.32 -9.90
N GLY A 817 -10.63 -12.88 -10.97
CA GLY A 817 -9.96 -12.10 -12.01
C GLY A 817 -9.09 -12.91 -12.96
N THR A 818 -8.15 -12.24 -13.60
CA THR A 818 -7.25 -12.81 -14.62
C THR A 818 -5.76 -12.58 -14.32
N GLY A 819 -5.42 -11.78 -13.31
CA GLY A 819 -4.05 -11.56 -12.83
C GLY A 819 -3.46 -12.76 -12.08
N PHE A 820 -2.17 -12.70 -11.75
CA PHE A 820 -1.49 -13.80 -11.05
C PHE A 820 -1.97 -13.97 -9.60
N GLY A 821 -2.48 -15.15 -9.28
CA GLY A 821 -3.08 -15.46 -7.98
C GLY A 821 -4.57 -15.14 -7.87
N GLU A 822 -5.14 -14.40 -8.83
CA GLU A 822 -6.59 -14.26 -8.98
C GLU A 822 -7.20 -15.53 -9.60
N VAL A 823 -8.49 -15.76 -9.42
CA VAL A 823 -9.16 -16.99 -9.86
C VAL A 823 -10.21 -16.78 -10.93
N LYS A 824 -10.41 -17.79 -11.77
CA LYS A 824 -11.69 -18.02 -12.44
C LYS A 824 -12.60 -18.79 -11.47
N ARG A 825 -13.90 -18.51 -11.52
CA ARG A 825 -14.93 -19.31 -10.85
C ARG A 825 -15.89 -19.92 -11.87
N LYS A 826 -16.37 -21.13 -11.63
CA LYS A 826 -17.49 -21.74 -12.35
C LYS A 826 -18.42 -22.42 -11.36
N PHE A 827 -19.71 -22.12 -11.44
CA PHE A 827 -20.75 -22.90 -10.76
C PHE A 827 -21.21 -24.04 -11.67
N VAL A 828 -21.53 -25.18 -11.08
CA VAL A 828 -22.02 -26.38 -11.77
C VAL A 828 -23.23 -26.93 -11.01
N GLN A 829 -24.36 -27.04 -11.71
CA GLN A 829 -25.62 -27.59 -11.21
C GLN A 829 -25.59 -29.12 -11.19
N ALA A 830 -26.52 -29.74 -10.45
CA ALA A 830 -26.72 -31.18 -10.49
C ALA A 830 -27.02 -31.67 -11.93
N GLY A 831 -26.19 -32.58 -12.45
CA GLY A 831 -26.30 -33.12 -13.80
C GLY A 831 -25.57 -32.34 -14.91
N GLU A 832 -25.03 -31.15 -14.63
CA GLU A 832 -24.21 -30.42 -15.60
C GLU A 832 -22.83 -31.07 -15.79
N THR A 833 -22.30 -31.03 -17.02
CA THR A 833 -20.95 -31.53 -17.36
C THR A 833 -20.05 -30.38 -17.80
N ILE A 834 -18.81 -30.35 -17.32
CA ILE A 834 -17.80 -29.38 -17.77
C ILE A 834 -17.16 -29.88 -19.07
N LEU A 835 -17.35 -29.13 -20.17
CA LEU A 835 -16.91 -29.54 -21.51
C LEU A 835 -15.40 -29.36 -21.74
N GLU A 836 -14.75 -28.41 -21.06
CA GLU A 836 -13.32 -28.07 -21.22
C GLU A 836 -12.45 -28.57 -20.04
N GLY A 837 -11.13 -28.57 -20.19
CA GLY A 837 -10.18 -29.13 -19.21
C GLY A 837 -9.95 -30.65 -19.34
N ASP A 838 -9.03 -31.18 -18.54
CA ASP A 838 -8.53 -32.58 -18.62
C ASP A 838 -8.89 -33.46 -17.39
N ASP A 839 -9.62 -32.92 -16.40
CA ASP A 839 -10.23 -33.65 -15.27
C ASP A 839 -11.76 -33.45 -15.24
#